data_AF-A0A9K3K3U9-F1
#
_entry.id   AF-A0A9K3K3U9-F1
#
_cell.length_a   1.000
_cell.length_b   1.000
_cell.length_c   1.000
_cell.angle_alpha   90.00
_cell.angle_beta   90.00
_cell.angle_gamma   90.00
#
_symmetry.space_group_name_H-M   'P 1'
#
loop_
_entity.id
_entity.type
_entity.pdbx_description
1 polymer ?
#
loop_
_entity_poly.entity_id
_entity_poly.type
_entity_poly.pdbx_seq_one_letter_code
_entity_poly.pdbx_strand_id
1 'polypeptide(L)'
;MYACTAQATTTSIEEQVESLLSQMSLRDKIGQMIMDAENTFETPINIGAYLVGASDPPPPNTPFSWREKLNALNDVSKNTQFDIPVLFGTDAVHGQNVVQGGTVFPHNIGLGATRNPTLVKEVARITALEMDATALDLTFAPTLAVARTMTWGRTYESFSEDTDIVSTLGTAYIQGMQENGKIATAKHWIGDGGTTMGIDTGDTPLQDDELLAIHGQPYVEAIAQNVGSIMISFSSVLNQTMHSHTRLIQDVLKGDLGFQGFVMSDWEGYLRNEPLENYPAQVQSAVNAGIDMLMCPYQGYVAMESITNGVTEGIISPERIDDAARRVLRVKFQHGVMGRSVWDTTNLPSIGTDEHRAVARQAVRESLVLLKNDNNALPVDRSAAILMAGKNAHNIQNQCGGWTMSWQGNSNDTQHAIVGGTTILEGFQMHGDSIQHSPTGIDADANQHDVAIVVIGEFPYAEGLGDNLNLVLDGYDVEAIANVRAADIETKILVVVSGRPLIIPNEVLADFDAVVAAWLPGTEGDGVAEVLFGDYDFTGKLPFSWPRNMNQVLNGFIGSNPNVLFELGHGLDMASTTTVVADSPVSAPASPVDTTTNTPTIPNGVAPTALAAGNTDSLAVPSPVSAPVIAAPVSAPVSAPVSDPTAPPVALSDDAIPGRPYLLGSTSKTLTIGWREPSSTGENIVEYIVLANGVRVGVTKAPPFEVTGLEPATSYTFTVRSVDADGNRSKASSQFSAGTAILVDDFVDGDDKAMDDWGSWRFAFGGVKEDGNAEIYFDVEGYNNSTAVQLIYNVDSGTSGYANLFLDYGDGESIDLTSKSIVGVQFRMMGQEDTEFHVSIATPLASPFNPILYRSTKLEPSEDNWELVTLMFMQDFAAPANTAVDYTITQAMRNTSALVFENDTPGQWGWFIIDEVEFLTPQSVALGAPPEENSGTGSGNSSGGNGSSGGGNTSVDNLEQQISGAFLSNGFGFVWTFLTITTTAVYSILFVLW
;
A
#
# COMPACT_ATOMS: atom_id res chain seq x y z
N MET A 1 50.09 34.41 45.78
CA MET A 1 49.16 35.00 44.79
C MET A 1 48.30 33.88 44.25
N TYR A 2 46.99 34.09 44.11
CA TYR A 2 46.12 33.17 43.37
C TYR A 2 46.18 33.50 41.87
N ALA A 3 46.17 32.46 41.05
CA ALA A 3 45.69 32.44 39.67
C ALA A 3 45.24 30.97 39.46
N CYS A 4 43.97 30.61 39.61
CA CYS A 4 42.79 31.16 38.92
C CYS A 4 42.89 31.00 37.39
N THR A 5 43.27 29.79 36.96
CA THR A 5 42.78 29.25 35.68
C THR A 5 41.27 29.09 35.79
N ALA A 6 40.50 29.85 35.01
CA ALA A 6 39.07 29.65 34.96
C ALA A 6 38.77 28.25 34.39
N GLN A 7 38.01 27.44 35.12
CA GLN A 7 37.25 26.38 34.47
C GLN A 7 36.20 27.09 33.61
N ALA A 8 36.24 26.87 32.29
CA ALA A 8 35.09 27.16 31.46
C ALA A 8 33.99 26.19 31.90
N THR A 9 32.99 26.70 32.62
CA THR A 9 31.77 25.95 32.94
C THR A 9 31.01 25.77 31.64
N THR A 10 31.14 24.59 31.03
CA THR A 10 30.23 24.14 29.98
C THR A 10 28.82 24.16 30.55
N THR A 11 27.96 25.03 30.02
CA THR A 11 26.54 25.05 30.35
C THR A 11 25.92 23.70 30.02
N SER A 12 25.06 23.22 30.90
CA SER A 12 24.26 22.01 30.66
C SER A 12 23.34 22.20 29.45
N ILE A 13 22.86 21.09 28.87
CA ILE A 13 21.92 21.13 27.74
C ILE A 13 20.67 21.92 28.11
N GLU A 14 20.12 21.73 29.31
CA GLU A 14 18.95 22.48 29.78
C GLU A 14 19.23 24.00 29.88
N GLU A 15 20.42 24.41 30.36
CA GLU A 15 20.81 25.83 30.35
C GLU A 15 20.97 26.40 28.93
N GLN A 16 21.40 25.59 27.96
CA GLN A 16 21.47 25.99 26.55
C GLN A 16 20.07 26.10 25.92
N VAL A 17 19.18 25.14 26.19
CA VAL A 17 17.78 25.15 25.75
C VAL A 17 17.03 26.35 26.31
N GLU A 18 17.03 26.58 27.62
CA GLU A 18 16.34 27.74 28.21
C GLU A 18 16.94 29.08 27.76
N SER A 19 18.27 29.15 27.55
CA SER A 19 18.92 30.35 27.03
C SER A 19 18.56 30.65 25.57
N LEU A 20 18.19 29.66 24.77
CA LEU A 20 17.70 29.85 23.41
C LEU A 20 16.19 30.15 23.41
N LEU A 21 15.41 29.33 24.10
CA LEU A 21 13.94 29.40 24.17
C LEU A 21 13.45 30.73 24.76
N SER A 22 14.19 31.34 25.68
CA SER A 22 13.87 32.67 26.24
C SER A 22 14.15 33.86 25.30
N GLN A 23 14.85 33.64 24.18
CA GLN A 23 15.11 34.64 23.14
C GLN A 23 14.19 34.48 21.91
N MET A 24 13.68 33.27 21.66
CA MET A 24 12.82 32.94 20.53
C MET A 24 11.46 33.64 20.59
N SER A 25 10.95 34.10 19.44
CA SER A 25 9.58 34.60 19.32
C SER A 25 8.56 33.46 19.38
N LEU A 26 7.27 33.80 19.54
CA LEU A 26 6.20 32.81 19.44
C LEU A 26 6.24 32.05 18.09
N ARG A 27 6.54 32.75 16.99
CA ARG A 27 6.61 32.14 15.65
C ARG A 27 7.80 31.18 15.50
N ASP A 28 8.95 31.48 16.11
CA ASP A 28 10.11 30.58 16.12
C ASP A 28 9.81 29.30 16.90
N LYS A 29 9.12 29.44 18.04
CA LYS A 29 8.74 28.30 18.89
C LYS A 29 7.73 27.40 18.21
N ILE A 30 6.68 27.98 17.62
CA ILE A 30 5.69 27.26 16.79
C ILE A 30 6.37 26.62 15.57
N GLY A 31 7.36 27.29 14.96
CA GLY A 31 8.15 26.71 13.87
C GLY A 31 8.82 25.39 14.29
N GLN A 32 9.45 25.35 15.47
CA GLN A 32 10.03 24.11 15.99
C GLN A 32 9.03 22.97 16.22
N MET A 33 7.72 23.26 16.21
CA MET A 33 6.64 22.26 16.30
C MET A 33 6.17 21.72 14.95
N ILE A 34 6.79 22.13 13.82
CA ILE A 34 6.41 21.67 12.48
C ILE A 34 7.48 20.75 11.89
N MET A 35 7.01 19.65 11.30
CA MET A 35 7.73 18.85 10.32
C MET A 35 7.04 18.98 8.96
N ASP A 36 7.75 19.52 7.98
CA ASP A 36 7.27 19.79 6.61
C ASP A 36 7.78 18.74 5.61
N ALA A 37 7.18 18.61 4.43
CA ALA A 37 7.67 17.68 3.39
C ALA A 37 7.80 18.34 1.99
N GLU A 38 6.85 19.19 1.58
CA GLU A 38 6.88 19.79 0.23
C GLU A 38 7.64 21.12 0.13
N ASN A 39 8.33 21.56 1.20
CA ASN A 39 8.87 22.93 1.32
C ASN A 39 7.70 23.94 1.21
N THR A 40 6.71 23.80 2.08
CA THR A 40 5.42 24.53 2.05
C THR A 40 5.53 26.00 2.48
N PHE A 41 6.75 26.56 2.45
CA PHE A 41 7.11 27.88 2.95
C PHE A 41 7.90 28.68 1.89
N GLU A 42 7.31 29.78 1.42
CA GLU A 42 7.96 30.70 0.46
C GLU A 42 9.17 31.46 1.03
N THR A 43 9.32 31.48 2.36
CA THR A 43 10.41 32.18 3.06
C THR A 43 11.05 31.27 4.11
N PRO A 44 12.38 31.37 4.37
CA PRO A 44 13.05 30.55 5.38
C PRO A 44 12.48 30.80 6.78
N ILE A 45 11.91 29.75 7.37
CA ILE A 45 11.32 29.74 8.71
C ILE A 45 12.06 28.71 9.56
N ASN A 46 12.16 28.99 10.87
CA ASN A 46 12.73 28.09 11.88
C ASN A 46 11.84 26.84 12.11
N ILE A 47 11.67 25.98 11.10
CA ILE A 47 10.89 24.74 11.24
C ILE A 47 11.65 23.71 12.09
N GLY A 48 10.91 22.79 12.71
CA GLY A 48 11.47 21.77 13.60
C GLY A 48 12.24 20.71 12.83
N ALA A 49 11.57 20.14 11.82
CA ALA A 49 12.08 19.05 11.01
C ALA A 49 11.60 19.16 9.55
N TYR A 50 12.17 18.31 8.71
CA TYR A 50 11.76 18.11 7.32
C TYR A 50 11.79 16.60 7.02
N LEU A 51 10.71 16.11 6.40
CA LEU A 51 10.49 14.72 6.04
C LEU A 51 10.94 14.49 4.59
N VAL A 52 11.71 13.43 4.36
CA VAL A 52 11.76 12.80 3.03
C VAL A 52 10.93 11.52 3.11
N GLY A 53 9.72 11.55 2.55
CA GLY A 53 8.81 10.42 2.53
C GLY A 53 9.39 9.23 1.75
N ALA A 54 8.99 8.02 2.09
CA ALA A 54 9.53 6.79 1.49
C ALA A 54 9.32 6.69 -0.03
N SER A 55 8.30 7.36 -0.57
CA SER A 55 7.99 7.41 -2.01
C SER A 55 8.49 8.70 -2.71
N ASP A 56 9.16 9.61 -1.99
CA ASP A 56 9.62 10.92 -2.50
C ASP A 56 11.16 11.12 -2.44
N PRO A 57 11.98 10.12 -2.83
CA PRO A 57 13.42 10.29 -2.88
C PRO A 57 13.82 11.34 -3.93
N PRO A 58 14.94 12.07 -3.76
CA PRO A 58 15.43 13.00 -4.77
C PRO A 58 15.70 12.28 -6.11
N PRO A 59 15.26 12.83 -7.26
CA PRO A 59 15.55 12.25 -8.57
C PRO A 59 16.94 12.65 -9.08
N PRO A 60 17.78 11.71 -9.60
CA PRO A 60 17.66 10.26 -9.49
C PRO A 60 17.97 9.77 -8.07
N ASN A 61 17.34 8.70 -7.60
CA ASN A 61 17.48 8.20 -6.23
C ASN A 61 18.86 7.60 -5.95
N THR A 62 19.87 8.45 -5.73
CA THR A 62 21.25 8.04 -5.44
C THR A 62 21.73 8.66 -4.13
N PRO A 63 22.66 8.02 -3.39
CA PRO A 63 23.25 8.59 -2.19
C PRO A 63 23.80 10.03 -2.36
N PHE A 64 24.35 10.35 -3.54
CA PHE A 64 24.81 11.69 -3.87
C PHE A 64 23.65 12.69 -3.96
N SER A 65 22.55 12.33 -4.64
CA SER A 65 21.34 13.16 -4.75
C SER A 65 20.71 13.45 -3.38
N TRP A 66 20.71 12.47 -2.47
CA TRP A 66 20.29 12.63 -1.07
C TRP A 66 21.18 13.62 -0.33
N ARG A 67 22.51 13.44 -0.40
CA ARG A 67 23.47 14.36 0.22
C ARG A 67 23.30 15.79 -0.29
N GLU A 68 23.11 16.00 -1.59
CA GLU A 68 22.91 17.34 -2.17
C GLU A 68 21.57 17.97 -1.77
N LYS A 69 20.43 17.24 -1.85
CA LYS A 69 19.09 17.75 -1.44
C LYS A 69 19.11 18.21 0.01
N LEU A 70 19.68 17.41 0.91
CA LEU A 70 19.68 17.68 2.34
C LEU A 70 20.75 18.70 2.78
N ASN A 71 21.89 18.80 2.07
CA ASN A 71 22.81 19.93 2.25
C ASN A 71 22.13 21.26 1.85
N ALA A 72 21.42 21.31 0.72
CA ALA A 72 20.73 22.52 0.27
C ALA A 72 19.64 22.98 1.28
N LEU A 73 18.81 22.05 1.77
CA LEU A 73 17.80 22.34 2.79
C LEU A 73 18.43 22.74 4.14
N ASN A 74 19.57 22.14 4.52
CA ASN A 74 20.32 22.52 5.72
C ASN A 74 20.77 23.98 5.64
N ASP A 75 21.27 24.42 4.50
CA ASP A 75 21.80 25.77 4.33
C ASP A 75 20.69 26.83 4.25
N VAL A 76 19.50 26.47 3.75
CA VAL A 76 18.29 27.29 3.90
C VAL A 76 17.88 27.42 5.38
N SER A 77 17.90 26.32 6.15
CA SER A 77 17.54 26.36 7.58
C SER A 77 18.50 27.18 8.45
N LYS A 78 19.75 27.34 8.01
CA LYS A 78 20.81 28.12 8.69
C LYS A 78 20.85 29.59 8.26
N ASN A 79 19.81 30.09 7.59
CA ASN A 79 19.68 31.49 7.19
C ASN A 79 18.51 32.19 7.93
N THR A 80 18.46 32.02 9.25
CA THR A 80 17.40 32.54 10.14
C THR A 80 18.00 33.38 11.28
N GLN A 81 17.19 33.91 12.20
CA GLN A 81 17.69 34.72 13.33
C GLN A 81 18.56 33.93 14.33
N PHE A 82 18.44 32.60 14.37
CA PHE A 82 18.99 31.77 15.46
C PHE A 82 19.82 30.56 14.97
N ASP A 83 20.03 30.43 13.65
CA ASP A 83 20.80 29.37 12.99
C ASP A 83 20.40 27.92 13.39
N ILE A 84 19.13 27.71 13.79
CA ILE A 84 18.64 26.42 14.34
C ILE A 84 18.49 25.40 13.20
N PRO A 85 19.29 24.32 13.14
CA PRO A 85 19.20 23.38 12.02
C PRO A 85 17.94 22.52 12.11
N VAL A 86 17.33 22.19 10.96
CA VAL A 86 16.21 21.24 10.86
C VAL A 86 16.65 19.79 11.09
N LEU A 87 15.82 18.96 11.72
CA LEU A 87 16.01 17.50 11.67
C LEU A 87 15.58 16.96 10.31
N PHE A 88 16.37 16.10 9.68
CA PHE A 88 15.95 15.32 8.51
C PHE A 88 15.51 13.93 8.95
N GLY A 89 14.24 13.59 8.70
CA GLY A 89 13.63 12.30 9.04
C GLY A 89 13.16 11.51 7.82
N THR A 90 13.14 10.18 7.96
CA THR A 90 12.55 9.23 7.00
C THR A 90 12.27 7.88 7.67
N ASP A 91 11.53 7.00 7.00
CA ASP A 91 11.25 5.62 7.40
C ASP A 91 12.40 4.67 7.06
N ALA A 92 13.56 4.86 7.70
CA ALA A 92 14.67 3.89 7.70
C ALA A 92 14.36 2.74 8.69
N VAL A 93 13.31 1.97 8.39
CA VAL A 93 12.68 0.99 9.29
C VAL A 93 13.32 -0.39 9.27
N HIS A 94 13.89 -0.81 8.13
CA HIS A 94 14.56 -2.12 7.99
C HIS A 94 15.90 -2.02 7.23
N GLY A 95 16.62 -0.92 7.45
CA GLY A 95 17.87 -0.60 6.76
C GLY A 95 17.84 0.80 6.19
N GLN A 96 18.65 1.07 5.16
CA GLN A 96 18.55 2.30 4.38
C GLN A 96 17.58 2.09 3.20
N ASN A 97 16.37 1.66 3.53
CA ASN A 97 15.39 1.08 2.60
C ASN A 97 14.77 2.07 1.60
N VAL A 98 15.12 3.36 1.64
CA VAL A 98 14.63 4.41 0.71
C VAL A 98 15.68 4.88 -0.32
N VAL A 99 16.92 4.38 -0.25
CA VAL A 99 18.05 4.83 -1.09
C VAL A 99 18.59 3.69 -1.95
N GLN A 100 18.74 3.89 -3.26
CA GLN A 100 19.29 2.83 -4.13
C GLN A 100 20.70 2.43 -3.70
N GLY A 101 20.95 1.12 -3.67
CA GLY A 101 22.19 0.54 -3.17
C GLY A 101 22.27 0.42 -1.64
N GLY A 102 21.29 0.94 -0.87
CA GLY A 102 21.22 0.75 0.57
C GLY A 102 21.15 -0.73 1.00
N THR A 103 21.60 -1.02 2.21
CA THR A 103 21.44 -2.35 2.82
C THR A 103 20.01 -2.50 3.32
N VAL A 104 19.31 -3.57 2.91
CA VAL A 104 17.94 -3.88 3.33
C VAL A 104 17.94 -5.20 4.09
N PHE A 105 17.61 -5.12 5.38
CA PHE A 105 17.55 -6.22 6.32
C PHE A 105 16.17 -6.90 6.28
N PRO A 106 16.02 -8.08 6.93
CA PRO A 106 14.71 -8.62 7.22
C PRO A 106 13.84 -7.62 7.98
N HIS A 107 12.54 -7.60 7.70
CA HIS A 107 11.57 -6.83 8.50
C HIS A 107 11.53 -7.30 9.96
N ASN A 108 10.94 -6.48 10.84
CA ASN A 108 10.96 -6.70 12.29
C ASN A 108 10.44 -8.08 12.72
N ILE A 109 9.46 -8.65 12.03
CA ILE A 109 9.02 -10.04 12.26
C ILE A 109 10.17 -11.06 12.07
N GLY A 110 10.99 -10.92 11.02
CA GLY A 110 12.18 -11.74 10.80
C GLY A 110 13.27 -11.49 11.84
N LEU A 111 13.52 -10.22 12.19
CA LEU A 111 14.44 -9.86 13.28
C LEU A 111 13.97 -10.44 14.63
N GLY A 112 12.65 -10.46 14.86
CA GLY A 112 11.99 -11.14 15.97
C GLY A 112 12.30 -12.62 16.04
N ALA A 113 12.27 -13.30 14.89
CA ALA A 113 12.55 -14.73 14.81
C ALA A 113 13.98 -15.10 15.26
N THR A 114 14.97 -14.20 15.07
CA THR A 114 16.37 -14.40 15.52
C THR A 114 16.50 -14.56 17.04
N ARG A 115 15.63 -13.90 17.82
CA ARG A 115 15.78 -13.66 19.28
C ARG A 115 17.15 -13.08 19.69
N ASN A 116 17.86 -12.42 18.77
CA ASN A 116 19.24 -11.97 18.96
C ASN A 116 19.34 -10.44 19.09
N PRO A 117 19.26 -9.87 20.32
CA PRO A 117 19.42 -8.43 20.52
C PRO A 117 20.80 -7.91 20.15
N THR A 118 21.85 -8.74 20.12
CA THR A 118 23.18 -8.28 19.67
C THR A 118 23.17 -8.03 18.17
N LEU A 119 22.51 -8.89 17.39
CA LEU A 119 22.32 -8.71 15.96
C LEU A 119 21.39 -7.53 15.65
N VAL A 120 20.24 -7.41 16.33
CA VAL A 120 19.32 -6.26 16.13
C VAL A 120 19.99 -4.91 16.47
N LYS A 121 20.88 -4.88 17.48
CA LYS A 121 21.71 -3.70 17.75
C LYS A 121 22.69 -3.40 16.61
N GLU A 122 23.32 -4.41 16.02
CA GLU A 122 24.24 -4.25 14.89
C GLU A 122 23.51 -3.82 13.60
N VAL A 123 22.30 -4.34 13.34
CA VAL A 123 21.41 -3.87 12.27
C VAL A 123 21.15 -2.37 12.41
N ALA A 124 20.69 -1.92 13.58
CA ALA A 124 20.46 -0.51 13.84
C ALA A 124 21.74 0.35 13.78
N ARG A 125 22.89 -0.22 14.20
CA ARG A 125 24.22 0.41 14.07
C ARG A 125 24.60 0.66 12.61
N ILE A 126 24.29 -0.29 11.72
CA ILE A 126 24.53 -0.16 10.27
C ILE A 126 23.57 0.85 9.65
N THR A 127 22.27 0.76 9.94
CA THR A 127 21.27 1.74 9.49
C THR A 127 21.69 3.17 9.87
N ALA A 128 22.18 3.38 11.09
CA ALA A 128 22.66 4.68 11.55
C ALA A 128 23.86 5.23 10.76
N LEU A 129 24.77 4.36 10.29
CA LEU A 129 25.89 4.76 9.42
C LEU A 129 25.40 5.10 8.00
N GLU A 130 24.52 4.30 7.42
CA GLU A 130 23.98 4.55 6.08
C GLU A 130 23.04 5.78 6.05
N MET A 131 22.40 6.12 7.17
CA MET A 131 21.73 7.39 7.40
C MET A 131 22.70 8.59 7.48
N ASP A 132 23.86 8.43 8.10
CA ASP A 132 24.86 9.52 8.15
C ASP A 132 25.46 9.82 6.78
N ALA A 133 25.71 8.77 6.01
CA ALA A 133 26.14 8.88 4.63
C ALA A 133 25.11 9.62 3.74
N THR A 134 23.82 9.61 4.07
CA THR A 134 22.78 10.35 3.32
C THR A 134 22.21 11.60 4.00
N ALA A 135 22.82 12.08 5.11
CA ALA A 135 22.49 13.33 5.82
C ALA A 135 21.22 13.30 6.71
N LEU A 136 20.73 12.10 7.03
CA LEU A 136 19.58 11.94 7.92
C LEU A 136 20.00 12.07 9.39
N ASP A 137 19.19 12.73 10.21
CA ASP A 137 19.39 12.84 11.67
C ASP A 137 18.48 11.86 12.43
N LEU A 138 17.28 11.60 11.89
CA LEU A 138 16.14 10.99 12.56
C LEU A 138 15.60 9.81 11.74
N THR A 139 15.24 8.71 12.39
CA THR A 139 14.47 7.61 11.78
C THR A 139 13.15 7.42 12.51
N PHE A 140 12.11 7.01 11.77
CA PHE A 140 10.83 6.59 12.32
C PHE A 140 10.88 5.10 12.72
N ALA A 141 11.88 4.75 13.54
CA ALA A 141 12.14 3.38 13.99
C ALA A 141 12.76 3.36 15.40
N PRO A 142 12.52 2.31 16.21
CA PRO A 142 11.80 1.08 15.86
C PRO A 142 10.28 1.19 16.03
N THR A 143 9.53 0.42 15.23
CA THR A 143 8.15 0.08 15.55
C THR A 143 8.15 -0.86 16.77
N LEU A 144 7.48 -0.44 17.85
CA LEU A 144 7.31 -1.17 19.12
C LEU A 144 5.88 -1.73 19.29
N ALA A 145 5.12 -1.81 18.20
CA ALA A 145 3.84 -2.49 18.17
C ALA A 145 4.00 -3.92 18.71
N VAL A 146 3.12 -4.32 19.64
CA VAL A 146 2.94 -5.72 20.04
C VAL A 146 1.71 -6.22 19.28
N ALA A 147 1.92 -6.78 18.10
CA ALA A 147 0.81 -7.15 17.20
C ALA A 147 0.01 -8.34 17.77
N ARG A 148 -1.27 -8.10 18.07
CA ARG A 148 -2.21 -9.06 18.67
C ARG A 148 -3.16 -9.67 17.64
N THR A 149 -3.10 -9.29 16.37
CA THR A 149 -3.96 -9.77 15.27
C THR A 149 -3.19 -9.79 13.95
N MET A 150 -3.04 -10.97 13.32
CA MET A 150 -2.24 -11.14 12.09
C MET A 150 -2.95 -10.65 10.82
N THR A 151 -4.24 -10.35 10.89
CA THR A 151 -5.02 -9.71 9.83
C THR A 151 -4.51 -8.30 9.50
N TRP A 152 -3.82 -7.64 10.44
CA TRP A 152 -3.31 -6.27 10.31
C TRP A 152 -2.16 -6.16 9.30
N GLY A 153 -2.25 -5.18 8.40
CA GLY A 153 -1.28 -4.93 7.34
C GLY A 153 0.10 -4.44 7.80
N ARG A 154 0.27 -4.13 9.09
CA ARG A 154 1.59 -3.78 9.70
C ARG A 154 2.14 -4.88 10.62
N THR A 155 1.58 -6.10 10.58
CA THR A 155 2.05 -7.24 11.41
C THR A 155 3.55 -7.49 11.28
N TYR A 156 4.14 -7.29 10.09
CA TYR A 156 5.57 -7.48 9.85
C TYR A 156 6.48 -6.42 10.51
N GLU A 157 5.94 -5.25 10.84
CA GLU A 157 6.65 -4.19 11.56
C GLU A 157 6.75 -4.48 13.07
N SER A 158 5.97 -5.43 13.59
CA SER A 158 6.12 -5.94 14.95
C SER A 158 7.21 -7.02 15.03
N PHE A 159 8.02 -6.98 16.09
CA PHE A 159 8.96 -8.07 16.38
C PHE A 159 8.27 -9.36 16.89
N SER A 160 7.08 -9.28 17.51
CA SER A 160 6.38 -10.45 18.07
C SER A 160 4.94 -10.14 18.51
N GLU A 161 4.15 -11.18 18.77
CA GLU A 161 2.93 -11.07 19.61
C GLU A 161 3.24 -10.91 21.11
N ASP A 162 4.50 -11.10 21.51
CA ASP A 162 4.98 -11.12 22.88
C ASP A 162 5.71 -9.83 23.28
N THR A 163 5.32 -9.29 24.43
CA THR A 163 5.79 -8.00 24.96
C THR A 163 7.26 -8.04 25.39
N ASP A 164 7.78 -9.15 25.93
CA ASP A 164 9.18 -9.25 26.39
C ASP A 164 10.14 -9.30 25.20
N ILE A 165 9.76 -9.99 24.11
CA ILE A 165 10.52 -10.04 22.86
C ILE A 165 10.56 -8.66 22.19
N VAL A 166 9.41 -7.98 22.05
CA VAL A 166 9.35 -6.61 21.48
C VAL A 166 10.16 -5.62 22.34
N SER A 167 10.03 -5.68 23.67
CA SER A 167 10.80 -4.81 24.59
C SER A 167 12.31 -5.05 24.46
N THR A 168 12.74 -6.31 24.40
CA THR A 168 14.16 -6.69 24.32
C THR A 168 14.81 -6.25 23.00
N LEU A 169 14.15 -6.48 21.87
CA LEU A 169 14.71 -6.18 20.55
C LEU A 169 14.57 -4.69 20.19
N GLY A 170 13.46 -4.04 20.58
CA GLY A 170 13.29 -2.60 20.46
C GLY A 170 14.33 -1.81 21.25
N THR A 171 14.62 -2.23 22.49
CA THR A 171 15.72 -1.68 23.32
C THR A 171 17.07 -1.77 22.61
N ALA A 172 17.37 -2.92 22.01
CA ALA A 172 18.62 -3.14 21.28
C ALA A 172 18.73 -2.25 20.03
N TYR A 173 17.64 -2.10 19.28
CA TYR A 173 17.57 -1.21 18.12
C TYR A 173 17.83 0.26 18.51
N ILE A 174 17.15 0.76 19.56
CA ILE A 174 17.33 2.12 20.06
C ILE A 174 18.78 2.38 20.48
N GLN A 175 19.41 1.43 21.18
CA GLN A 175 20.84 1.56 21.51
C GLN A 175 21.72 1.64 20.25
N GLY A 176 21.52 0.75 19.28
CA GLY A 176 22.32 0.73 18.04
C GLY A 176 22.19 2.02 17.24
N MET A 177 20.99 2.58 17.16
CA MET A 177 20.71 3.85 16.50
C MET A 177 21.37 5.04 17.24
N GLN A 178 21.10 5.17 18.54
CA GLN A 178 21.48 6.37 19.29
C GLN A 178 22.94 6.41 19.75
N GLU A 179 23.62 5.26 19.91
CA GLU A 179 25.08 5.21 20.15
C GLU A 179 25.89 5.75 18.95
N ASN A 180 25.27 5.84 17.77
CA ASN A 180 25.86 6.41 16.54
C ASN A 180 25.31 7.82 16.23
N GLY A 181 24.72 8.49 17.23
CA GLY A 181 24.29 9.88 17.16
C GLY A 181 22.93 10.13 16.49
N LYS A 182 22.35 9.13 15.81
CA LYS A 182 21.03 9.26 15.18
C LYS A 182 19.90 9.22 16.21
N ILE A 183 18.78 9.84 15.88
CA ILE A 183 17.62 9.93 16.76
C ILE A 183 16.67 8.78 16.40
N ALA A 184 16.35 7.95 17.38
CA ALA A 184 15.34 6.90 17.24
C ALA A 184 13.95 7.46 17.60
N THR A 185 12.92 6.91 16.95
CA THR A 185 11.51 7.20 17.22
C THR A 185 10.80 5.89 17.53
N ALA A 186 10.40 5.67 18.79
CA ALA A 186 9.56 4.53 19.13
C ALA A 186 8.13 4.78 18.63
N LYS A 187 7.57 3.87 17.81
CA LYS A 187 6.25 4.05 17.18
C LYS A 187 5.35 2.80 17.25
N HIS A 188 4.02 2.89 17.36
CA HIS A 188 3.20 4.10 17.47
C HIS A 188 2.43 4.09 18.81
N TRP A 189 2.60 5.13 19.63
CA TRP A 189 2.02 5.24 20.97
C TRP A 189 0.51 5.56 20.88
N ILE A 190 -0.40 4.70 21.31
CA ILE A 190 -0.19 3.34 21.86
C ILE A 190 -1.37 2.43 21.48
N GLY A 191 -1.09 1.13 21.35
CA GLY A 191 -2.10 0.13 21.06
C GLY A 191 -2.37 -0.08 19.56
N ASP A 192 -1.49 0.40 18.68
CA ASP A 192 -1.51 0.17 17.23
C ASP A 192 -1.69 -1.31 16.87
N GLY A 193 -0.88 -2.20 17.44
CA GLY A 193 -1.00 -3.65 17.25
C GLY A 193 -2.17 -4.32 17.98
N GLY A 194 -3.02 -3.56 18.68
CA GLY A 194 -4.12 -4.07 19.52
C GLY A 194 -5.52 -3.93 18.93
N THR A 195 -5.65 -3.44 17.69
CA THR A 195 -6.95 -3.01 17.14
C THR A 195 -7.93 -4.16 16.91
N THR A 196 -9.22 -3.82 16.97
CA THR A 196 -10.31 -4.77 16.76
C THR A 196 -10.25 -5.38 15.36
N MET A 197 -10.18 -6.72 15.29
CA MET A 197 -9.92 -7.51 14.07
C MET A 197 -8.62 -7.13 13.31
N GLY A 198 -7.69 -6.39 13.92
CA GLY A 198 -6.49 -5.91 13.26
C GLY A 198 -6.76 -4.90 12.14
N ILE A 199 -7.86 -4.14 12.23
CA ILE A 199 -8.12 -3.03 11.30
C ILE A 199 -7.08 -1.93 11.57
N ASP A 200 -6.33 -1.56 10.55
CA ASP A 200 -5.33 -0.50 10.63
C ASP A 200 -6.00 0.84 10.97
N THR A 201 -5.38 1.59 11.87
CA THR A 201 -5.94 2.84 12.44
C THR A 201 -7.28 2.70 13.20
N GLY A 202 -7.73 1.47 13.47
CA GLY A 202 -8.97 1.16 14.19
C GLY A 202 -8.94 1.39 15.70
N ASP A 203 -9.96 0.89 16.42
CA ASP A 203 -10.06 1.01 17.89
C ASP A 203 -9.47 -0.19 18.62
N THR A 204 -8.69 0.10 19.66
CA THR A 204 -8.09 -0.84 20.61
C THR A 204 -8.87 -0.78 21.93
N PRO A 205 -9.77 -1.75 22.20
CA PRO A 205 -10.79 -1.64 23.25
C PRO A 205 -10.28 -2.04 24.65
N LEU A 206 -9.01 -1.74 24.96
CA LEU A 206 -8.35 -2.13 26.20
C LEU A 206 -8.45 -1.05 27.28
N GLN A 207 -8.57 -1.46 28.54
CA GLN A 207 -8.46 -0.56 29.69
C GLN A 207 -6.98 -0.29 30.02
N ASP A 208 -6.70 0.84 30.67
CA ASP A 208 -5.33 1.32 30.96
C ASP A 208 -4.38 0.24 31.50
N ASP A 209 -4.80 -0.54 32.51
CA ASP A 209 -3.98 -1.59 33.14
C ASP A 209 -3.55 -2.68 32.15
N GLU A 210 -4.41 -3.06 31.20
CA GLU A 210 -4.16 -4.11 30.20
C GLU A 210 -3.40 -3.55 28.98
N LEU A 211 -3.79 -2.35 28.54
CA LEU A 211 -3.12 -1.60 27.47
C LEU A 211 -1.64 -1.36 27.81
N LEU A 212 -1.35 -0.89 29.03
CA LEU A 212 0.02 -0.61 29.46
C LEU A 212 0.83 -1.89 29.76
N ALA A 213 0.19 -2.94 30.26
CA ALA A 213 0.85 -4.23 30.46
C ALA A 213 1.27 -4.90 29.15
N ILE A 214 0.46 -4.83 28.09
CA ILE A 214 0.75 -5.47 26.79
C ILE A 214 1.57 -4.52 25.89
N HIS A 215 1.09 -3.30 25.66
CA HIS A 215 1.63 -2.37 24.67
C HIS A 215 2.51 -1.26 25.29
N GLY A 216 2.47 -1.05 26.61
CA GLY A 216 3.19 0.03 27.29
C GLY A 216 4.63 -0.32 27.69
N GLN A 217 4.89 -1.56 28.13
CA GLN A 217 6.22 -1.98 28.60
C GLN A 217 7.37 -1.71 27.60
N PRO A 218 7.23 -1.91 26.27
CA PRO A 218 8.30 -1.59 25.32
C PRO A 218 8.73 -0.12 25.37
N TYR A 219 7.78 0.80 25.64
CA TYR A 219 8.06 2.22 25.78
C TYR A 219 8.70 2.57 27.13
N VAL A 220 8.41 1.82 28.21
CA VAL A 220 9.10 1.98 29.49
C VAL A 220 10.61 1.73 29.31
N GLU A 221 10.97 0.66 28.59
CA GLU A 221 12.37 0.37 28.28
C GLU A 221 12.98 1.38 27.29
N ALA A 222 12.23 1.82 26.27
CA ALA A 222 12.66 2.85 25.32
C ALA A 222 12.96 4.20 26.00
N ILE A 223 12.12 4.62 26.96
CA ILE A 223 12.33 5.81 27.78
C ILE A 223 13.56 5.62 28.68
N ALA A 224 13.78 4.43 29.23
CA ALA A 224 14.98 4.10 30.00
C ALA A 224 16.27 4.16 29.16
N GLN A 225 16.20 3.89 27.85
CA GLN A 225 17.30 4.12 26.91
C GLN A 225 17.45 5.59 26.47
N ASN A 226 16.58 6.50 26.93
CA ASN A 226 16.48 7.89 26.48
C ASN A 226 16.20 7.99 24.98
N VAL A 227 15.20 7.26 24.47
CA VAL A 227 14.70 7.44 23.08
C VAL A 227 14.38 8.91 22.81
N GLY A 228 14.85 9.47 21.70
CA GLY A 228 14.72 10.91 21.42
C GLY A 228 13.30 11.34 21.03
N SER A 229 12.57 10.49 20.31
CA SER A 229 11.19 10.76 19.88
C SER A 229 10.24 9.60 20.13
N ILE A 230 8.95 9.91 20.27
CA ILE A 230 7.85 8.95 20.29
C ILE A 230 6.77 9.45 19.34
N MET A 231 6.33 8.60 18.41
CA MET A 231 5.28 8.91 17.44
C MET A 231 3.93 8.41 17.94
N ILE A 232 2.89 9.22 17.81
CA ILE A 232 1.51 8.88 18.22
C ILE A 232 0.81 8.06 17.14
N SER A 233 0.18 6.96 17.55
CA SER A 233 -0.61 6.06 16.69
C SER A 233 -1.81 6.75 16.06
N PHE A 234 -2.15 6.38 14.82
CA PHE A 234 -3.45 6.70 14.22
C PHE A 234 -4.65 6.04 14.92
N SER A 235 -4.42 4.95 15.68
CA SER A 235 -5.47 4.16 16.31
C SER A 235 -6.25 4.94 17.38
N SER A 236 -7.46 4.47 17.67
CA SER A 236 -8.18 4.86 18.88
C SER A 236 -7.88 3.93 20.04
N VAL A 237 -8.01 4.45 21.26
CA VAL A 237 -8.14 3.65 22.48
C VAL A 237 -9.50 3.98 23.09
N LEU A 238 -10.32 2.95 23.35
CA LEU A 238 -11.68 3.10 23.89
C LEU A 238 -12.55 4.12 23.12
N ASN A 239 -12.38 4.18 21.79
CA ASN A 239 -13.05 5.10 20.84
C ASN A 239 -12.65 6.58 21.00
N GLN A 240 -11.45 6.86 21.54
CA GLN A 240 -10.80 8.18 21.46
C GLN A 240 -9.51 8.09 20.64
N THR A 241 -9.41 8.87 19.55
CA THR A 241 -8.21 8.97 18.71
C THR A 241 -6.98 9.32 19.53
N MET A 242 -5.89 8.56 19.39
CA MET A 242 -4.67 8.78 20.16
C MET A 242 -4.10 10.20 20.00
N HIS A 243 -4.19 10.81 18.81
CA HIS A 243 -3.76 12.20 18.56
C HIS A 243 -4.48 13.29 19.37
N SER A 244 -5.61 13.00 20.02
CA SER A 244 -6.28 13.91 20.98
C SER A 244 -6.39 13.31 22.39
N HIS A 245 -5.70 12.20 22.67
CA HIS A 245 -5.84 11.45 23.91
C HIS A 245 -4.98 12.01 25.06
N THR A 246 -5.29 13.23 25.53
CA THR A 246 -4.56 13.99 26.57
C THR A 246 -4.09 13.13 27.75
N ARG A 247 -4.94 12.23 28.27
CA ARG A 247 -4.58 11.32 29.37
C ARG A 247 -3.33 10.47 29.05
N LEU A 248 -3.29 9.82 27.89
CA LEU A 248 -2.22 8.88 27.56
C LEU A 248 -0.94 9.59 27.11
N ILE A 249 -1.04 10.80 26.56
CA ILE A 249 0.12 11.60 26.12
C ILE A 249 0.70 12.46 27.24
N GLN A 250 -0.13 13.19 28.00
CA GLN A 250 0.35 14.14 29.02
C GLN A 250 0.46 13.48 30.38
N ASP A 251 -0.63 12.87 30.88
CA ASP A 251 -0.64 12.32 32.25
C ASP A 251 0.24 11.06 32.33
N VAL A 252 0.07 10.11 31.41
CA VAL A 252 0.81 8.84 31.42
C VAL A 252 2.21 8.99 30.80
N LEU A 253 2.32 9.29 29.50
CA LEU A 253 3.62 9.26 28.82
C LEU A 253 4.61 10.34 29.33
N LYS A 254 4.17 11.59 29.41
CA LYS A 254 5.02 12.71 29.87
C LYS A 254 5.08 12.84 31.40
N GLY A 255 4.01 12.47 32.11
CA GLY A 255 3.90 12.52 33.56
C GLY A 255 4.44 11.26 34.24
N ASP A 256 3.63 10.21 34.33
CA ASP A 256 3.92 9.00 35.10
C ASP A 256 5.17 8.24 34.59
N LEU A 257 5.34 8.11 33.26
CA LEU A 257 6.53 7.52 32.64
C LEU A 257 7.68 8.53 32.47
N GLY A 258 7.42 9.83 32.67
CA GLY A 258 8.44 10.87 32.72
C GLY A 258 9.18 11.13 31.41
N PHE A 259 8.63 10.81 30.24
CA PHE A 259 9.29 10.99 28.94
C PHE A 259 9.79 12.44 28.73
N GLN A 260 11.08 12.60 28.41
CA GLN A 260 11.75 13.91 28.25
C GLN A 260 12.08 14.30 26.80
N GLY A 261 11.94 13.37 25.85
CA GLY A 261 12.04 13.67 24.41
C GLY A 261 10.82 14.43 23.89
N PHE A 262 10.67 14.49 22.56
CA PHE A 262 9.52 15.12 21.93
C PHE A 262 8.54 14.09 21.36
N VAL A 263 7.25 14.36 21.53
CA VAL A 263 6.14 13.57 20.97
C VAL A 263 5.81 14.12 19.58
N MET A 264 5.76 13.27 18.55
CA MET A 264 5.33 13.65 17.20
C MET A 264 4.01 13.00 16.78
N SER A 265 3.25 13.64 15.91
CA SER A 265 2.17 12.95 15.20
C SER A 265 2.73 12.02 14.12
N ASP A 266 2.05 10.91 13.85
CA ASP A 266 2.09 10.27 12.53
C ASP A 266 1.60 11.22 11.41
N TRP A 267 1.77 10.81 10.15
CA TRP A 267 1.46 11.56 8.92
C TRP A 267 0.02 12.08 8.91
N GLU A 268 -0.17 13.38 9.10
CA GLU A 268 -1.49 14.03 9.19
C GLU A 268 -2.46 13.42 10.23
N GLY A 269 -1.99 12.59 11.17
CA GLY A 269 -2.86 11.92 12.16
C GLY A 269 -3.56 12.90 13.12
N TYR A 270 -3.01 14.11 13.25
CA TYR A 270 -3.67 15.22 13.95
C TYR A 270 -4.99 15.69 13.29
N LEU A 271 -5.29 15.22 12.07
CA LEU A 271 -6.54 15.46 11.33
C LEU A 271 -7.59 14.33 11.45
N ARG A 272 -7.38 13.36 12.34
CA ARG A 272 -8.32 12.25 12.62
C ARG A 272 -9.06 12.40 13.97
N ASN A 273 -9.17 13.62 14.49
CA ASN A 273 -9.69 13.91 15.82
C ASN A 273 -11.21 14.15 15.82
N GLU A 274 -11.98 13.10 15.56
CA GLU A 274 -13.46 13.15 15.59
C GLU A 274 -14.02 13.68 16.93
N PRO A 275 -15.09 14.51 16.93
CA PRO A 275 -15.86 15.01 15.79
C PRO A 275 -15.42 16.42 15.31
N LEU A 276 -14.12 16.72 15.31
CA LEU A 276 -13.61 18.05 14.94
C LEU A 276 -13.38 18.15 13.42
N GLU A 277 -14.41 18.53 12.67
CA GLU A 277 -14.31 18.64 11.20
C GLU A 277 -13.34 19.73 10.69
N ASN A 278 -13.08 20.80 11.46
CA ASN A 278 -12.29 21.94 10.98
C ASN A 278 -10.80 21.86 11.35
N TYR A 279 -9.94 22.09 10.35
CA TYR A 279 -8.47 21.97 10.45
C TYR A 279 -7.86 22.74 11.65
N PRO A 280 -8.23 24.01 11.94
CA PRO A 280 -7.65 24.71 13.09
C PRO A 280 -7.97 24.05 14.43
N ALA A 281 -9.21 23.61 14.65
CA ALA A 281 -9.58 22.91 15.89
C ALA A 281 -8.89 21.55 16.02
N GLN A 282 -8.70 20.82 14.92
CA GLN A 282 -7.93 19.57 14.88
C GLN A 282 -6.48 19.77 15.34
N VAL A 283 -5.78 20.75 14.73
CA VAL A 283 -4.41 21.16 15.11
C VAL A 283 -4.34 21.60 16.57
N GLN A 284 -5.27 22.44 17.03
CA GLN A 284 -5.29 22.95 18.41
C GLN A 284 -5.57 21.85 19.44
N SER A 285 -6.43 20.88 19.10
CA SER A 285 -6.71 19.70 19.92
C SER A 285 -5.44 18.85 20.09
N ALA A 286 -4.76 18.52 19.00
CA ALA A 286 -3.53 17.72 19.01
C ALA A 286 -2.39 18.36 19.82
N VAL A 287 -2.19 19.68 19.66
CA VAL A 287 -1.18 20.42 20.44
C VAL A 287 -1.53 20.44 21.93
N ASN A 288 -2.79 20.67 22.31
CA ASN A 288 -3.21 20.66 23.72
C ASN A 288 -3.17 19.26 24.34
N ALA A 289 -3.50 18.22 23.57
CA ALA A 289 -3.38 16.82 23.98
C ALA A 289 -1.94 16.40 24.27
N GLY A 290 -0.95 17.17 23.80
CA GLY A 290 0.44 17.09 24.27
C GLY A 290 1.47 16.79 23.19
N ILE A 291 1.08 16.75 21.92
CA ILE A 291 2.02 16.60 20.80
C ILE A 291 2.95 17.82 20.74
N ASP A 292 4.23 17.57 20.50
CA ASP A 292 5.30 18.57 20.43
C ASP A 292 5.69 18.93 18.99
N MET A 293 5.52 17.99 18.05
CA MET A 293 5.80 18.17 16.63
C MET A 293 4.69 17.56 15.77
N LEU A 294 4.13 18.35 14.84
CA LEU A 294 3.14 17.89 13.88
C LEU A 294 3.81 17.54 12.54
N MET A 295 3.52 16.36 12.01
CA MET A 295 3.91 15.92 10.68
C MET A 295 2.92 16.47 9.65
N CYS A 296 3.20 17.67 9.15
CA CYS A 296 2.36 18.48 8.26
C CYS A 296 2.94 18.54 6.83
N PRO A 297 2.93 17.43 6.07
CA PRO A 297 3.62 17.31 4.78
C PRO A 297 3.19 18.37 3.75
N TYR A 298 1.88 18.68 3.72
CA TYR A 298 1.25 19.54 2.70
C TYR A 298 0.85 20.94 3.21
N GLN A 299 0.71 21.12 4.53
CA GLN A 299 0.03 22.30 5.11
C GLN A 299 0.76 22.89 6.34
N GLY A 300 2.09 22.78 6.41
CA GLY A 300 2.91 23.30 7.51
C GLY A 300 2.61 24.75 7.89
N TYR A 301 2.45 25.66 6.92
CA TYR A 301 2.08 27.05 7.18
C TYR A 301 0.69 27.20 7.82
N VAL A 302 -0.31 26.44 7.36
CA VAL A 302 -1.68 26.50 7.89
C VAL A 302 -1.73 25.97 9.33
N ALA A 303 -0.93 24.96 9.65
CA ALA A 303 -0.73 24.51 11.03
C ALA A 303 -0.09 25.61 11.91
N MET A 304 0.95 26.30 11.44
CA MET A 304 1.56 27.42 12.19
C MET A 304 0.56 28.54 12.52
N GLU A 305 -0.25 28.97 11.55
CA GLU A 305 -1.28 29.99 11.77
C GLU A 305 -2.39 29.48 12.70
N SER A 306 -2.80 28.21 12.56
CA SER A 306 -3.80 27.59 13.44
C SER A 306 -3.36 27.55 14.92
N ILE A 307 -2.08 27.26 15.17
CA ILE A 307 -1.49 27.31 16.51
C ILE A 307 -1.35 28.77 16.99
N THR A 308 -0.92 29.69 16.11
CA THR A 308 -0.75 31.12 16.44
C THR A 308 -2.08 31.77 16.84
N ASN A 309 -3.16 31.46 16.12
CA ASN A 309 -4.51 31.90 16.45
C ASN A 309 -4.98 31.24 17.75
N GLY A 310 -4.75 29.93 17.93
CA GLY A 310 -5.08 29.21 19.17
C GLY A 310 -4.43 29.81 20.42
N VAL A 311 -3.18 30.28 20.34
CA VAL A 311 -2.50 31.00 21.43
C VAL A 311 -3.08 32.40 21.62
N THR A 312 -3.39 33.12 20.53
CA THR A 312 -3.95 34.48 20.57
C THR A 312 -5.36 34.52 21.17
N GLU A 313 -6.16 33.47 20.93
CA GLU A 313 -7.52 33.30 21.44
C GLU A 313 -7.56 32.66 22.84
N GLY A 314 -6.41 32.17 23.35
CA GLY A 314 -6.29 31.51 24.66
C GLY A 314 -6.77 30.06 24.69
N ILE A 315 -6.93 29.43 23.52
CA ILE A 315 -7.24 28.01 23.35
C ILE A 315 -6.00 27.15 23.66
N ILE A 316 -4.80 27.61 23.27
CA ILE A 316 -3.52 26.99 23.61
C ILE A 316 -2.77 27.90 24.59
N SER A 317 -2.24 27.35 25.67
CA SER A 317 -1.40 28.12 26.61
C SER A 317 0.00 28.38 26.03
N PRO A 318 0.59 29.58 26.23
CA PRO A 318 2.00 29.82 25.88
C PRO A 318 2.96 28.79 26.48
N GLU A 319 2.67 28.31 27.69
CA GLU A 319 3.42 27.28 28.40
C GLU A 319 3.43 25.92 27.66
N ARG A 320 2.35 25.58 26.93
CA ARG A 320 2.26 24.37 26.09
C ARG A 320 3.18 24.48 24.87
N ILE A 321 3.29 25.67 24.27
CA ILE A 321 4.24 25.96 23.18
C ILE A 321 5.69 25.90 23.69
N ASP A 322 5.94 26.43 24.89
CA ASP A 322 7.26 26.37 25.52
C ASP A 322 7.69 24.93 25.85
N ASP A 323 6.80 24.04 26.32
CA ASP A 323 7.13 22.60 26.49
C ASP A 323 7.48 21.93 25.16
N ALA A 324 6.68 22.18 24.12
CA ALA A 324 6.90 21.60 22.79
C ALA A 324 8.26 22.00 22.19
N ALA A 325 8.52 23.31 22.09
CA ALA A 325 9.79 23.81 21.55
C ALA A 325 10.99 23.39 22.42
N ARG A 326 10.85 23.38 23.76
CA ARG A 326 11.89 22.89 24.69
C ARG A 326 12.30 21.45 24.40
N ARG A 327 11.33 20.56 24.17
CA ARG A 327 11.57 19.12 23.92
C ARG A 327 12.28 18.89 22.58
N VAL A 328 11.84 19.56 21.52
CA VAL A 328 12.50 19.48 20.20
C VAL A 328 13.93 20.02 20.27
N LEU A 329 14.14 21.17 20.91
CA LEU A 329 15.47 21.75 21.10
C LEU A 329 16.37 20.86 21.96
N ARG A 330 15.87 20.30 23.06
CA ARG A 330 16.62 19.38 23.93
C ARG A 330 17.21 18.22 23.13
N VAL A 331 16.42 17.57 22.28
CA VAL A 331 16.88 16.44 21.46
C VAL A 331 17.90 16.91 20.40
N LYS A 332 17.69 18.07 19.76
CA LYS A 332 18.68 18.68 18.86
C LYS A 332 20.03 18.98 19.55
N PHE A 333 20.02 19.39 20.82
CA PHE A 333 21.26 19.57 21.61
C PHE A 333 21.87 18.24 22.05
N GLN A 334 21.07 17.27 22.52
CA GLN A 334 21.53 15.95 22.96
C GLN A 334 22.23 15.16 21.85
N HIS A 335 21.68 15.18 20.63
CA HIS A 335 22.23 14.49 19.46
C HIS A 335 23.22 15.35 18.66
N GLY A 336 23.64 16.51 19.18
CA GLY A 336 24.67 17.35 18.56
C GLY A 336 24.27 18.08 17.27
N VAL A 337 23.02 17.97 16.84
CA VAL A 337 22.47 18.60 15.62
C VAL A 337 22.75 20.10 15.58
N MET A 338 22.61 20.79 16.72
CA MET A 338 22.92 22.23 16.86
C MET A 338 24.36 22.62 16.51
N GLY A 339 25.30 21.66 16.47
CA GLY A 339 26.70 21.86 16.11
C GLY A 339 27.12 21.28 14.76
N ARG A 340 26.19 20.73 13.95
CA ARG A 340 26.56 19.97 12.75
C ARG A 340 27.16 20.85 11.65
N SER A 341 28.27 20.38 11.07
CA SER A 341 28.82 20.91 9.82
C SER A 341 27.87 20.64 8.64
N VAL A 342 28.14 21.28 7.50
CA VAL A 342 27.70 20.73 6.20
C VAL A 342 28.34 19.35 6.04
N TRP A 343 27.63 18.38 5.48
CA TRP A 343 28.18 17.05 5.23
C TRP A 343 28.90 16.99 3.89
N ASP A 344 30.04 16.29 3.83
CA ASP A 344 30.73 16.01 2.56
C ASP A 344 30.36 14.63 1.98
N THR A 345 30.94 14.30 0.82
CA THR A 345 30.66 13.07 0.09
C THR A 345 31.59 11.89 0.45
N THR A 346 32.48 12.03 1.43
CA THR A 346 33.57 11.05 1.67
C THR A 346 33.09 9.73 2.25
N ASN A 347 31.95 9.72 2.95
CA ASN A 347 31.32 8.51 3.51
C ASN A 347 30.22 7.92 2.62
N LEU A 348 29.90 8.47 1.45
CA LEU A 348 28.95 7.83 0.51
C LEU A 348 29.32 6.36 0.17
N PRO A 349 30.60 5.96 0.06
CA PRO A 349 30.97 4.56 -0.17
C PRO A 349 30.74 3.61 1.01
N SER A 350 30.20 4.06 2.16
CA SER A 350 29.82 3.17 3.27
C SER A 350 28.38 2.66 3.20
N ILE A 351 27.61 3.01 2.16
CA ILE A 351 26.26 2.52 1.92
C ILE A 351 26.34 1.22 1.11
N GLY A 352 25.63 0.18 1.54
CA GLY A 352 25.49 -1.06 0.77
C GLY A 352 26.73 -1.94 0.71
N THR A 353 27.70 -1.75 1.61
CA THR A 353 28.99 -2.45 1.60
C THR A 353 28.85 -3.96 1.79
N ASP A 354 29.82 -4.73 1.28
CA ASP A 354 29.90 -6.17 1.47
C ASP A 354 29.87 -6.54 2.97
N GLU A 355 30.51 -5.74 3.83
CA GLU A 355 30.45 -5.92 5.29
C GLU A 355 29.05 -5.69 5.88
N HIS A 356 28.30 -4.69 5.40
CA HIS A 356 26.93 -4.45 5.84
C HIS A 356 25.97 -5.55 5.33
N ARG A 357 26.12 -5.95 4.07
CA ARG A 357 25.36 -7.04 3.45
C ARG A 357 25.65 -8.39 4.10
N ALA A 358 26.87 -8.65 4.56
CA ALA A 358 27.19 -9.84 5.33
C ALA A 358 26.39 -9.93 6.66
N VAL A 359 26.11 -8.80 7.31
CA VAL A 359 25.24 -8.75 8.51
C VAL A 359 23.76 -8.86 8.14
N ALA A 360 23.32 -8.27 7.03
CA ALA A 360 21.96 -8.49 6.54
C ALA A 360 21.72 -9.96 6.19
N ARG A 361 22.67 -10.63 5.53
CA ARG A 361 22.64 -12.07 5.29
C ARG A 361 22.69 -12.89 6.58
N GLN A 362 23.40 -12.45 7.61
CA GLN A 362 23.34 -13.08 8.94
C GLN A 362 21.93 -12.97 9.53
N ALA A 363 21.29 -11.80 9.44
CA ALA A 363 19.90 -11.61 9.87
C ALA A 363 18.93 -12.49 9.07
N VAL A 364 19.11 -12.66 7.76
CA VAL A 364 18.34 -13.63 6.96
C VAL A 364 18.50 -15.03 7.55
N ARG A 365 19.73 -15.54 7.70
CA ARG A 365 20.00 -16.89 8.22
C ARG A 365 19.40 -17.13 9.60
N GLU A 366 19.56 -16.19 10.53
CA GLU A 366 19.04 -16.30 11.90
C GLU A 366 17.51 -16.11 11.97
N SER A 367 16.89 -15.47 10.98
CA SER A 367 15.42 -15.27 10.94
C SER A 367 14.63 -16.50 10.49
N LEU A 368 15.25 -17.40 9.72
CA LEU A 368 14.53 -18.52 9.11
C LEU A 368 14.02 -19.48 10.19
N VAL A 369 12.73 -19.83 10.12
CA VAL A 369 12.12 -20.79 11.05
C VAL A 369 11.74 -22.05 10.30
N LEU A 370 12.44 -23.15 10.59
CA LEU A 370 12.11 -24.48 10.11
C LEU A 370 10.88 -24.98 10.86
N LEU A 371 9.73 -25.06 10.18
CA LEU A 371 8.45 -25.47 10.76
C LEU A 371 8.30 -27.00 10.74
N LYS A 372 8.77 -27.64 9.66
CA LYS A 372 8.73 -29.07 9.40
C LYS A 372 10.03 -29.51 8.71
N ASN A 373 10.57 -30.68 9.08
CA ASN A 373 11.62 -31.40 8.36
C ASN A 373 11.41 -32.92 8.54
N ASP A 374 10.60 -33.52 7.69
CA ASP A 374 10.46 -34.98 7.56
C ASP A 374 11.47 -35.52 6.54
N ASN A 375 11.64 -36.85 6.51
CA ASN A 375 12.43 -37.62 5.53
C ASN A 375 13.94 -37.23 5.39
N ASN A 376 14.44 -36.30 6.20
CA ASN A 376 15.77 -35.65 6.08
C ASN A 376 15.89 -34.77 4.80
N ALA A 377 14.80 -34.09 4.41
CA ALA A 377 14.76 -33.24 3.22
C ALA A 377 15.70 -32.01 3.28
N LEU A 378 16.09 -31.58 4.49
CA LEU A 378 17.14 -30.58 4.69
C LEU A 378 18.28 -31.16 5.55
N PRO A 379 19.56 -30.82 5.26
CA PRO A 379 20.01 -29.93 4.18
C PRO A 379 19.98 -30.58 2.79
N VAL A 380 19.81 -29.76 1.75
CA VAL A 380 19.82 -30.17 0.33
C VAL A 380 21.25 -30.50 -0.12
N ASP A 381 21.43 -31.55 -0.92
CA ASP A 381 22.71 -31.81 -1.59
C ASP A 381 22.93 -30.82 -2.73
N ARG A 382 24.09 -30.15 -2.76
CA ARG A 382 24.45 -29.15 -3.81
C ARG A 382 24.49 -29.74 -5.21
N SER A 383 24.71 -31.04 -5.34
CA SER A 383 24.79 -31.77 -6.61
C SER A 383 23.45 -32.34 -7.10
N ALA A 384 22.38 -32.19 -6.31
CA ALA A 384 21.03 -32.54 -6.74
C ALA A 384 20.54 -31.64 -7.88
N ALA A 385 19.75 -32.21 -8.78
CA ALA A 385 19.01 -31.44 -9.78
C ALA A 385 17.77 -30.81 -9.12
N ILE A 386 17.81 -29.49 -8.91
CA ILE A 386 16.81 -28.75 -8.15
C ILE A 386 15.87 -28.02 -9.12
N LEU A 387 14.58 -28.33 -9.07
CA LEU A 387 13.54 -27.44 -9.58
C LEU A 387 13.28 -26.34 -8.55
N MET A 388 13.28 -25.07 -8.96
CA MET A 388 12.75 -23.97 -8.17
C MET A 388 11.52 -23.36 -8.85
N ALA A 389 10.45 -23.20 -8.07
CA ALA A 389 9.14 -22.72 -8.53
C ALA A 389 8.50 -21.74 -7.53
N GLY A 390 7.35 -21.16 -7.89
CA GLY A 390 6.60 -20.20 -7.07
C GLY A 390 7.01 -18.75 -7.35
N LYS A 391 6.04 -17.82 -7.21
CA LYS A 391 6.20 -16.42 -7.60
C LYS A 391 7.27 -15.64 -6.81
N ASN A 392 7.66 -16.13 -5.63
CA ASN A 392 8.62 -15.46 -4.75
C ASN A 392 10.05 -15.99 -4.92
N ALA A 393 10.30 -16.93 -5.85
CA ALA A 393 11.63 -17.51 -6.10
C ALA A 393 12.64 -16.48 -6.65
N HIS A 394 12.22 -15.68 -7.63
CA HIS A 394 13.06 -14.69 -8.32
C HIS A 394 12.36 -13.33 -8.39
N ASN A 395 11.95 -12.82 -7.22
CA ASN A 395 11.32 -11.51 -7.10
C ASN A 395 11.88 -10.76 -5.88
N ILE A 396 12.74 -9.76 -6.16
CA ILE A 396 13.42 -8.95 -5.14
C ILE A 396 12.45 -8.03 -4.37
N GLN A 397 11.36 -7.55 -5.01
CA GLN A 397 10.32 -6.75 -4.34
C GLN A 397 9.60 -7.63 -3.31
N ASN A 398 9.11 -8.81 -3.71
CA ASN A 398 8.32 -9.69 -2.84
C ASN A 398 9.10 -10.17 -1.60
N GLN A 399 10.41 -10.41 -1.71
CA GLN A 399 11.24 -10.78 -0.55
C GLN A 399 11.65 -9.59 0.35
N CYS A 400 11.57 -8.35 -0.12
CA CYS A 400 11.78 -7.17 0.72
C CYS A 400 10.48 -6.66 1.36
N GLY A 401 9.35 -6.78 0.65
CA GLY A 401 8.03 -6.36 1.11
C GLY A 401 7.82 -4.85 1.08
N GLY A 402 6.85 -4.38 1.87
CA GLY A 402 6.54 -2.95 2.01
C GLY A 402 7.70 -2.13 2.56
N TRP A 403 7.58 -0.80 2.49
CA TRP A 403 8.61 0.19 2.85
C TRP A 403 9.95 0.07 2.08
N THR A 404 10.03 -0.77 1.03
CA THR A 404 11.26 -0.94 0.24
C THR A 404 11.22 -0.11 -1.03
N MET A 405 12.07 0.91 -1.12
CA MET A 405 12.18 1.94 -2.17
C MET A 405 10.93 2.80 -2.39
N SER A 406 9.72 2.27 -2.23
CA SER A 406 8.46 3.02 -2.13
C SER A 406 7.62 2.50 -0.96
N TRP A 407 6.62 3.27 -0.52
CA TRP A 407 5.71 2.93 0.58
C TRP A 407 5.17 1.50 0.53
N GLN A 408 4.57 1.11 -0.59
CA GLN A 408 3.99 -0.24 -0.77
C GLN A 408 4.99 -1.28 -1.28
N GLY A 409 6.23 -0.92 -1.62
CA GLY A 409 7.28 -1.84 -2.07
C GLY A 409 7.11 -2.46 -3.48
N ASN A 410 6.08 -2.04 -4.23
CA ASN A 410 5.64 -2.67 -5.48
C ASN A 410 5.71 -1.74 -6.72
N SER A 411 6.46 -0.63 -6.66
CA SER A 411 6.63 0.22 -7.85
C SER A 411 7.61 -0.38 -8.86
N ASN A 412 7.31 -0.19 -10.14
CA ASN A 412 8.06 -0.72 -11.28
C ASN A 412 8.81 0.36 -12.07
N ASP A 413 8.94 1.58 -11.51
CA ASP A 413 9.74 2.66 -12.09
C ASP A 413 11.24 2.55 -11.73
N THR A 414 12.07 3.37 -12.38
CA THR A 414 13.54 3.33 -12.22
C THR A 414 14.08 4.13 -11.04
N GLN A 415 13.26 4.94 -10.37
CA GLN A 415 13.60 5.69 -9.16
C GLN A 415 13.40 4.80 -7.91
N HIS A 416 12.45 3.88 -7.97
CA HIS A 416 12.11 2.93 -6.90
C HIS A 416 12.60 1.49 -7.16
N ALA A 417 13.47 1.28 -8.15
CA ALA A 417 14.10 -0.01 -8.40
C ALA A 417 15.08 -0.42 -7.26
N ILE A 418 14.97 -1.66 -6.79
CA ILE A 418 15.91 -2.24 -5.81
C ILE A 418 17.19 -2.65 -6.55
N VAL A 419 18.32 -2.03 -6.20
CA VAL A 419 19.62 -2.24 -6.85
C VAL A 419 20.62 -2.87 -5.88
N GLY A 420 21.30 -3.93 -6.32
CA GLY A 420 22.40 -4.57 -5.57
C GLY A 420 21.99 -5.65 -4.57
N GLY A 421 20.73 -6.11 -4.61
CA GLY A 421 20.28 -7.30 -3.88
C GLY A 421 20.43 -8.60 -4.67
N THR A 422 20.20 -9.71 -3.99
CA THR A 422 20.24 -11.10 -4.49
C THR A 422 18.90 -11.78 -4.20
N THR A 423 18.24 -12.32 -5.22
CA THR A 423 17.01 -13.11 -5.04
C THR A 423 17.31 -14.50 -4.47
N ILE A 424 16.30 -15.16 -3.90
CA ILE A 424 16.41 -16.55 -3.42
C ILE A 424 16.93 -17.48 -4.53
N LEU A 425 16.43 -17.36 -5.77
CA LEU A 425 16.91 -18.12 -6.93
C LEU A 425 18.40 -17.89 -7.23
N GLU A 426 18.83 -16.62 -7.26
CA GLU A 426 20.23 -16.26 -7.54
C GLU A 426 21.15 -16.79 -6.44
N GLY A 427 20.72 -16.76 -5.18
CA GLY A 427 21.40 -17.43 -4.08
C GLY A 427 21.56 -18.92 -4.32
N PHE A 428 20.49 -19.62 -4.70
CA PHE A 428 20.59 -21.04 -5.04
C PHE A 428 21.51 -21.30 -6.24
N GLN A 429 21.53 -20.43 -7.25
CA GLN A 429 22.43 -20.51 -8.41
C GLN A 429 23.91 -20.21 -8.09
N MET A 430 24.21 -19.47 -7.01
CA MET A 430 25.58 -19.29 -6.51
C MET A 430 26.08 -20.48 -5.69
N HIS A 431 25.17 -21.29 -5.14
CA HIS A 431 25.48 -22.28 -4.11
C HIS A 431 25.22 -23.76 -4.52
N GLY A 432 24.45 -24.04 -5.58
CA GLY A 432 24.19 -25.38 -6.10
C GLY A 432 24.65 -25.61 -7.55
N ASP A 433 24.91 -26.86 -7.91
CA ASP A 433 25.47 -27.25 -9.22
C ASP A 433 24.42 -27.27 -10.35
N SER A 434 23.14 -27.47 -10.03
CA SER A 434 22.07 -27.65 -11.03
C SER A 434 20.72 -27.11 -10.56
N ILE A 435 20.37 -25.89 -10.98
CA ILE A 435 19.11 -25.22 -10.65
C ILE A 435 18.30 -24.92 -11.93
N GLN A 436 17.08 -25.44 -12.02
CA GLN A 436 16.10 -25.09 -13.06
C GLN A 436 14.97 -24.23 -12.46
N HIS A 437 14.76 -23.03 -13.01
CA HIS A 437 13.66 -22.16 -12.59
C HIS A 437 12.42 -22.37 -13.48
N SER A 438 11.28 -22.69 -12.86
CA SER A 438 9.97 -22.81 -13.50
C SER A 438 8.93 -22.10 -12.61
N PRO A 439 8.56 -20.83 -12.87
CA PRO A 439 7.75 -20.02 -11.95
C PRO A 439 6.42 -20.66 -11.54
N THR A 440 5.73 -21.34 -12.46
CA THR A 440 4.47 -22.06 -12.20
C THR A 440 4.68 -23.54 -11.83
N GLY A 441 5.92 -24.01 -11.73
CA GLY A 441 6.25 -25.41 -11.46
C GLY A 441 5.87 -26.40 -12.57
N ILE A 442 5.47 -25.92 -13.75
CA ILE A 442 4.93 -26.75 -14.84
C ILE A 442 5.97 -27.71 -15.44
N ASP A 443 7.26 -27.41 -15.31
CA ASP A 443 8.37 -28.24 -15.78
C ASP A 443 8.81 -29.31 -14.77
N ALA A 444 8.04 -29.53 -13.70
CA ALA A 444 8.35 -30.52 -12.67
C ALA A 444 8.31 -31.96 -13.21
N ASP A 445 9.49 -32.60 -13.26
CA ASP A 445 9.67 -33.97 -13.74
C ASP A 445 10.67 -34.73 -12.87
N ALA A 446 10.24 -35.85 -12.28
CA ALA A 446 11.04 -36.75 -11.45
C ALA A 446 12.14 -37.51 -12.22
N ASN A 447 12.15 -37.45 -13.56
CA ASN A 447 13.25 -37.96 -14.39
C ASN A 447 14.35 -36.92 -14.60
N GLN A 448 14.14 -35.68 -14.17
CA GLN A 448 15.04 -34.53 -14.39
C GLN A 448 15.42 -33.80 -13.10
N HIS A 449 14.65 -33.95 -12.01
CA HIS A 449 14.84 -33.24 -10.76
C HIS A 449 14.74 -34.21 -9.57
N ASP A 450 15.73 -34.16 -8.67
CA ASP A 450 15.74 -34.92 -7.41
C ASP A 450 14.96 -34.19 -6.30
N VAL A 451 14.94 -32.85 -6.38
CA VAL A 451 14.37 -31.95 -5.36
C VAL A 451 13.53 -30.87 -6.02
N ALA A 452 12.39 -30.53 -5.43
CA ALA A 452 11.58 -29.36 -5.81
C ALA A 452 11.44 -28.37 -4.64
N ILE A 453 11.81 -27.11 -4.88
CA ILE A 453 11.70 -26.02 -3.91
C ILE A 453 10.67 -25.02 -4.42
N VAL A 454 9.59 -24.80 -3.66
CA VAL A 454 8.48 -23.92 -4.05
C VAL A 454 8.44 -22.73 -3.11
N VAL A 455 8.67 -21.53 -3.66
CA VAL A 455 8.83 -20.27 -2.94
C VAL A 455 7.58 -19.43 -3.14
N ILE A 456 6.72 -19.41 -2.11
CA ILE A 456 5.35 -18.89 -2.12
C ILE A 456 5.18 -17.68 -1.18
N GLY A 457 3.97 -17.12 -1.13
CA GLY A 457 3.54 -16.23 -0.05
C GLY A 457 2.95 -14.91 -0.55
N GLU A 458 3.25 -13.83 0.15
CA GLU A 458 2.60 -12.54 -0.11
C GLU A 458 3.33 -11.70 -1.18
N PHE A 459 2.60 -10.73 -1.75
CA PHE A 459 3.18 -9.59 -2.45
C PHE A 459 3.49 -8.46 -1.44
N PRO A 460 4.27 -7.42 -1.80
CA PRO A 460 4.49 -6.26 -0.95
C PRO A 460 3.20 -5.49 -0.62
N TYR A 461 3.09 -5.05 0.64
CA TYR A 461 2.04 -4.19 1.16
C TYR A 461 2.57 -3.39 2.37
N ALA A 462 1.92 -2.26 2.67
CA ALA A 462 2.10 -1.52 3.92
C ALA A 462 0.76 -0.95 4.41
N GLU A 463 0.63 -0.81 5.73
CA GLU A 463 -0.52 -0.17 6.40
C GLU A 463 -1.86 -0.83 6.02
N GLY A 464 -2.98 -0.11 6.09
CA GLY A 464 -4.31 -0.65 5.79
C GLY A 464 -4.50 -1.23 4.38
N LEU A 465 -3.59 -1.02 3.43
CA LEU A 465 -3.59 -1.75 2.14
C LEU A 465 -3.11 -3.21 2.27
N GLY A 466 -2.46 -3.55 3.39
CA GLY A 466 -2.12 -4.90 3.81
C GLY A 466 -3.16 -5.59 4.70
N ASP A 467 -4.23 -4.91 5.12
CA ASP A 467 -5.27 -5.51 5.96
C ASP A 467 -5.99 -6.62 5.20
N ASN A 468 -5.94 -7.83 5.73
CA ASN A 468 -6.46 -9.01 5.04
C ASN A 468 -7.15 -9.98 6.00
N LEU A 469 -8.48 -10.08 5.88
CA LEU A 469 -9.32 -11.03 6.62
C LEU A 469 -9.30 -12.46 6.02
N ASN A 470 -8.45 -12.74 5.03
CA ASN A 470 -8.35 -14.01 4.32
C ASN A 470 -6.89 -14.37 3.98
N LEU A 471 -6.15 -14.84 4.99
CA LEU A 471 -4.72 -15.20 4.92
C LEU A 471 -4.46 -16.58 4.31
N VAL A 472 -5.18 -16.95 3.25
CA VAL A 472 -4.97 -18.19 2.48
C VAL A 472 -4.00 -17.96 1.32
N LEU A 473 -3.41 -19.05 0.80
CA LEU A 473 -2.54 -18.99 -0.38
C LEU A 473 -3.31 -18.50 -1.63
N ASP A 474 -2.64 -17.74 -2.50
CA ASP A 474 -3.25 -17.18 -3.71
C ASP A 474 -3.24 -18.17 -4.89
N GLY A 475 -3.78 -17.74 -6.04
CA GLY A 475 -3.86 -18.56 -7.24
C GLY A 475 -2.50 -19.00 -7.79
N TYR A 476 -1.47 -18.16 -7.69
CA TYR A 476 -0.12 -18.46 -8.19
C TYR A 476 0.58 -19.49 -7.30
N ASP A 477 0.45 -19.34 -5.98
CA ASP A 477 0.99 -20.28 -5.01
C ASP A 477 0.30 -21.65 -5.13
N VAL A 478 -1.04 -21.66 -5.27
CA VAL A 478 -1.83 -22.88 -5.47
C VAL A 478 -1.48 -23.57 -6.79
N GLU A 479 -1.26 -22.83 -7.89
CA GLU A 479 -0.80 -23.40 -9.16
C GLU A 479 0.58 -24.05 -9.04
N ALA A 480 1.57 -23.33 -8.50
CA ALA A 480 2.94 -23.85 -8.35
C ALA A 480 2.98 -25.08 -7.43
N ILE A 481 2.22 -25.06 -6.33
CA ILE A 481 2.04 -26.21 -5.44
C ILE A 481 1.36 -27.38 -6.17
N ALA A 482 0.32 -27.14 -6.96
CA ALA A 482 -0.42 -28.20 -7.65
C ALA A 482 0.44 -28.90 -8.72
N ASN A 483 1.20 -28.13 -9.51
CA ASN A 483 2.07 -28.69 -10.55
C ASN A 483 3.23 -29.51 -9.94
N VAL A 484 3.87 -29.01 -8.87
CA VAL A 484 4.94 -29.74 -8.17
C VAL A 484 4.43 -30.97 -7.42
N ARG A 485 3.21 -30.93 -6.86
CA ARG A 485 2.57 -32.11 -6.25
C ARG A 485 2.12 -33.17 -7.27
N ALA A 486 1.87 -32.77 -8.52
CA ALA A 486 1.58 -33.70 -9.61
C ALA A 486 2.83 -34.46 -10.11
N ALA A 487 4.03 -33.98 -9.77
CA ALA A 487 5.30 -34.64 -10.08
C ALA A 487 5.77 -35.56 -8.95
N ASP A 488 6.24 -36.75 -9.32
CA ASP A 488 6.71 -37.82 -8.41
C ASP A 488 8.14 -37.57 -7.90
N ILE A 489 8.52 -36.30 -7.70
CA ILE A 489 9.85 -35.86 -7.22
C ILE A 489 10.00 -36.27 -5.75
N GLU A 490 11.10 -36.93 -5.38
CA GLU A 490 11.24 -37.60 -4.07
C GLU A 490 11.27 -36.62 -2.89
N THR A 491 11.87 -35.43 -3.05
CA THR A 491 11.94 -34.40 -2.00
C THR A 491 11.23 -33.11 -2.41
N LYS A 492 10.28 -32.62 -1.59
CA LYS A 492 9.53 -31.37 -1.82
C LYS A 492 9.67 -30.41 -0.63
N ILE A 493 10.12 -29.18 -0.90
CA ILE A 493 10.44 -28.16 0.11
C ILE A 493 9.60 -26.90 -0.15
N LEU A 494 8.91 -26.41 0.88
CA LEU A 494 8.08 -25.19 0.81
C LEU A 494 8.79 -24.04 1.55
N VAL A 495 9.01 -22.92 0.87
CA VAL A 495 9.56 -21.69 1.45
C VAL A 495 8.48 -20.61 1.42
N VAL A 496 8.16 -20.05 2.57
CA VAL A 496 7.08 -19.06 2.73
C VAL A 496 7.68 -17.68 2.98
N VAL A 497 7.51 -16.79 2.00
CA VAL A 497 7.92 -15.39 2.05
C VAL A 497 6.68 -14.53 2.30
N SER A 498 6.50 -14.06 3.53
CA SER A 498 5.29 -13.35 3.98
C SER A 498 5.56 -12.44 5.18
N GLY A 499 4.75 -11.41 5.36
CA GLY A 499 4.84 -10.51 6.52
C GLY A 499 4.23 -11.07 7.81
N ARG A 500 3.63 -12.27 7.74
CA ARG A 500 2.80 -12.88 8.78
C ARG A 500 2.60 -14.38 8.51
N PRO A 501 2.14 -15.16 9.51
CA PRO A 501 1.69 -16.54 9.28
C PRO A 501 0.54 -16.64 8.27
N LEU A 502 0.60 -17.64 7.37
CA LEU A 502 -0.43 -17.92 6.35
C LEU A 502 -1.09 -19.30 6.58
N ILE A 503 -2.32 -19.48 6.10
CA ILE A 503 -3.02 -20.77 6.12
C ILE A 503 -2.46 -21.68 5.02
N ILE A 504 -1.54 -22.55 5.41
CA ILE A 504 -1.04 -23.65 4.58
C ILE A 504 -2.02 -24.84 4.74
N PRO A 505 -2.64 -25.36 3.65
CA PRO A 505 -3.57 -26.49 3.75
C PRO A 505 -2.90 -27.76 4.27
N ASN A 506 -3.65 -28.60 5.01
CA ASN A 506 -3.13 -29.84 5.60
C ASN A 506 -2.57 -30.82 4.55
N GLU A 507 -3.17 -30.85 3.36
CA GLU A 507 -2.72 -31.65 2.22
C GLU A 507 -1.45 -31.12 1.57
N VAL A 508 -1.08 -29.85 1.78
CA VAL A 508 0.23 -29.30 1.39
C VAL A 508 1.24 -29.63 2.48
N LEU A 509 0.88 -29.47 3.76
CA LEU A 509 1.72 -29.87 4.90
C LEU A 509 2.01 -31.38 4.96
N ALA A 510 1.17 -32.21 4.35
CA ALA A 510 1.38 -33.65 4.20
C ALA A 510 2.37 -33.96 3.08
N ASP A 511 2.20 -33.37 1.89
CA ASP A 511 2.94 -33.72 0.67
C ASP A 511 4.30 -33.03 0.53
N PHE A 512 4.60 -32.00 1.33
CA PHE A 512 5.91 -31.34 1.41
C PHE A 512 6.69 -31.82 2.62
N ASP A 513 7.91 -32.31 2.41
CA ASP A 513 8.78 -32.88 3.44
C ASP A 513 9.29 -31.82 4.43
N ALA A 514 9.72 -30.67 3.90
CA ALA A 514 10.18 -29.53 4.70
C ALA A 514 9.37 -28.26 4.43
N VAL A 515 9.18 -27.44 5.46
CA VAL A 515 8.48 -26.16 5.40
C VAL A 515 9.26 -25.12 6.19
N VAL A 516 9.62 -24.01 5.55
CA VAL A 516 10.44 -22.92 6.10
C VAL A 516 9.69 -21.59 6.01
N ALA A 517 9.55 -20.89 7.14
CA ALA A 517 9.18 -19.48 7.13
C ALA A 517 10.43 -18.63 6.92
N ALA A 518 10.49 -17.89 5.81
CA ALA A 518 11.56 -16.96 5.47
C ALA A 518 11.21 -15.50 5.75
N TRP A 519 9.95 -15.22 6.10
CA TRP A 519 9.42 -13.88 6.37
C TRP A 519 9.57 -12.94 5.17
N LEU A 520 9.94 -11.68 5.39
CA LEU A 520 10.40 -10.75 4.37
C LEU A 520 11.91 -10.53 4.61
N PRO A 521 12.81 -11.32 3.98
CA PRO A 521 14.24 -11.35 4.31
C PRO A 521 15.07 -10.13 3.85
N GLY A 522 14.53 -9.24 3.01
CA GLY A 522 15.31 -8.10 2.48
C GLY A 522 16.22 -8.50 1.32
N THR A 523 17.33 -7.78 1.11
CA THR A 523 18.12 -7.90 -0.14
C THR A 523 19.02 -9.13 -0.23
N GLU A 524 19.28 -9.86 0.87
CA GLU A 524 20.32 -10.91 0.92
C GLU A 524 19.72 -12.32 0.84
N GLY A 525 19.01 -12.61 -0.26
CA GLY A 525 18.28 -13.88 -0.46
C GLY A 525 19.16 -15.13 -0.51
N ASP A 526 20.47 -14.99 -0.69
CA ASP A 526 21.43 -16.09 -0.57
C ASP A 526 21.63 -16.57 0.87
N GLY A 527 21.25 -15.79 1.89
CA GLY A 527 21.11 -16.28 3.26
C GLY A 527 20.08 -17.41 3.40
N VAL A 528 19.09 -17.51 2.48
CA VAL A 528 18.18 -18.65 2.41
C VAL A 528 18.90 -19.89 1.85
N ALA A 529 19.72 -19.71 0.81
CA ALA A 529 20.49 -20.79 0.21
C ALA A 529 21.57 -21.35 1.15
N GLU A 530 22.32 -20.48 1.84
CA GLU A 530 23.35 -20.87 2.82
C GLU A 530 22.79 -21.79 3.93
N VAL A 531 21.56 -21.53 4.40
CA VAL A 531 20.89 -22.43 5.38
C VAL A 531 20.36 -23.69 4.68
N LEU A 532 19.61 -23.58 3.58
CA LEU A 532 18.99 -24.78 2.99
C LEU A 532 20.01 -25.79 2.41
N PHE A 533 21.22 -25.35 2.03
CA PHE A 533 22.35 -26.23 1.70
C PHE A 533 23.22 -26.66 2.90
N GLY A 534 22.92 -26.21 4.12
CA GLY A 534 23.59 -26.69 5.34
C GLY A 534 24.95 -26.05 5.66
N ASP A 535 25.27 -24.85 5.16
CA ASP A 535 26.43 -24.09 5.67
C ASP A 535 26.19 -23.58 7.10
N TYR A 536 24.93 -23.35 7.45
CA TYR A 536 24.47 -22.94 8.78
C TYR A 536 23.19 -23.70 9.15
N ASP A 537 23.01 -24.00 10.44
CA ASP A 537 21.80 -24.64 10.98
C ASP A 537 20.70 -23.60 11.28
N PHE A 538 19.44 -24.04 11.37
CA PHE A 538 18.31 -23.19 11.71
C PHE A 538 18.33 -22.79 13.19
N THR A 539 18.45 -21.50 13.45
CA THR A 539 18.41 -20.93 14.81
C THR A 539 17.09 -20.25 15.13
N GLY A 540 16.40 -19.70 14.12
CA GLY A 540 15.16 -18.92 14.28
C GLY A 540 14.04 -19.68 14.98
N LYS A 541 13.19 -18.93 15.68
CA LYS A 541 12.02 -19.42 16.44
C LYS A 541 10.82 -18.53 16.16
N LEU A 542 9.62 -19.10 15.99
CA LEU A 542 8.40 -18.37 15.65
C LEU A 542 8.19 -17.16 16.57
N PRO A 543 8.16 -15.92 16.04
CA PRO A 543 7.79 -14.72 16.80
C PRO A 543 6.28 -14.53 16.89
N PHE A 544 5.50 -15.31 16.14
CA PHE A 544 4.05 -15.35 16.14
C PHE A 544 3.56 -16.80 16.12
N SER A 545 2.49 -17.12 16.85
CA SER A 545 1.85 -18.44 16.83
C SER A 545 1.19 -18.69 15.47
N TRP A 546 1.49 -19.82 14.82
CA TRP A 546 1.02 -20.11 13.46
C TRP A 546 -0.40 -20.71 13.48
N PRO A 547 -1.40 -20.12 12.79
CA PRO A 547 -2.77 -20.62 12.80
C PRO A 547 -2.93 -21.90 11.98
N ARG A 548 -3.88 -22.74 12.37
CA ARG A 548 -4.26 -23.97 11.64
C ARG A 548 -5.34 -23.73 10.58
N ASN A 549 -6.10 -22.63 10.68
CA ASN A 549 -7.18 -22.24 9.78
C ASN A 549 -7.67 -20.80 10.06
N MET A 550 -8.42 -20.23 9.12
CA MET A 550 -8.99 -18.88 9.25
C MET A 550 -9.90 -18.67 10.48
N ASN A 551 -10.50 -19.72 11.04
CA ASN A 551 -11.31 -19.57 12.25
C ASN A 551 -10.44 -19.24 13.48
N GLN A 552 -9.14 -19.56 13.48
CA GLN A 552 -8.20 -19.11 14.50
C GLN A 552 -7.63 -17.70 14.23
N VAL A 553 -7.62 -17.27 12.97
CA VAL A 553 -7.21 -15.91 12.57
C VAL A 553 -8.28 -14.87 12.94
N LEU A 554 -9.56 -15.22 12.77
CA LEU A 554 -10.69 -14.29 12.91
C LEU A 554 -11.34 -14.25 14.31
N ASN A 555 -11.04 -15.22 15.21
CA ASN A 555 -11.68 -15.31 16.52
C ASN A 555 -10.68 -15.15 17.67
N GLY A 556 -10.37 -13.89 17.99
CA GLY A 556 -9.55 -13.49 19.14
C GLY A 556 -8.12 -13.08 18.77
N PHE A 557 -7.34 -12.74 19.80
CA PHE A 557 -5.95 -12.32 19.63
C PHE A 557 -5.02 -13.52 19.37
N ILE A 558 -3.89 -13.30 18.69
CA ILE A 558 -2.86 -14.33 18.52
C ILE A 558 -2.34 -14.78 19.90
N GLY A 559 -2.03 -16.07 20.03
CA GLY A 559 -1.68 -16.72 21.30
C GLY A 559 -2.87 -16.99 22.24
N SER A 560 -4.08 -16.44 22.00
CA SER A 560 -5.26 -16.73 22.84
C SER A 560 -5.87 -18.12 22.62
N ASN A 561 -5.45 -18.84 21.57
CA ASN A 561 -5.92 -20.17 21.24
C ASN A 561 -4.83 -21.23 21.49
N PRO A 562 -4.98 -22.16 22.44
CA PRO A 562 -3.95 -23.14 22.79
C PRO A 562 -3.80 -24.29 21.77
N ASN A 563 -4.57 -24.31 20.68
CA ASN A 563 -4.57 -25.38 19.68
C ASN A 563 -4.16 -24.88 18.28
N VAL A 564 -3.21 -23.94 18.22
CA VAL A 564 -2.57 -23.45 16.99
C VAL A 564 -1.89 -24.57 16.19
N LEU A 565 -1.41 -24.30 14.97
CA LEU A 565 -0.62 -25.26 14.18
C LEU A 565 0.79 -25.42 14.75
N PHE A 566 1.44 -24.28 15.03
CA PHE A 566 2.74 -24.19 15.70
C PHE A 566 2.68 -23.09 16.76
N GLU A 567 3.20 -23.35 17.96
CA GLU A 567 3.19 -22.40 19.08
C GLU A 567 4.25 -21.30 18.93
N LEU A 568 4.05 -20.16 19.60
CA LEU A 568 5.09 -19.14 19.79
C LEU A 568 6.39 -19.80 20.28
N GLY A 569 7.50 -19.51 19.60
CA GLY A 569 8.81 -20.11 19.91
C GLY A 569 9.08 -21.48 19.26
N HIS A 570 8.13 -22.08 18.52
CA HIS A 570 8.40 -23.25 17.68
C HIS A 570 9.48 -22.96 16.64
N GLY A 571 10.29 -23.95 16.30
CA GLY A 571 11.30 -23.83 15.25
C GLY A 571 12.37 -24.90 15.43
N LEU A 572 12.52 -25.75 14.43
CA LEU A 572 13.42 -26.89 14.46
C LEU A 572 14.87 -26.48 14.15
N ASP A 573 15.82 -27.34 14.54
CA ASP A 573 17.14 -27.43 13.91
C ASP A 573 17.13 -28.57 12.86
N MET A 574 18.15 -28.68 12.01
CA MET A 574 18.20 -29.73 10.98
C MET A 574 18.24 -31.15 11.55
N ALA A 575 18.71 -31.32 12.80
CA ALA A 575 18.77 -32.62 13.47
C ALA A 575 17.41 -33.05 14.08
N SER A 576 16.43 -32.14 14.17
CA SER A 576 15.14 -32.35 14.82
C SER A 576 14.08 -32.92 13.88
N THR A 577 13.86 -34.23 13.95
CA THR A 577 12.74 -34.88 13.26
C THR A 577 11.42 -34.60 13.99
N THR A 578 10.44 -34.02 13.28
CA THR A 578 9.11 -33.71 13.85
C THR A 578 8.01 -34.27 12.97
N THR A 579 7.45 -35.40 13.39
CA THR A 579 6.22 -35.94 12.80
C THR A 579 5.06 -34.99 13.08
N VAL A 580 4.77 -34.10 12.13
CA VAL A 580 3.55 -33.30 12.15
C VAL A 580 2.38 -34.25 11.96
N VAL A 581 1.74 -34.61 13.07
CA VAL A 581 0.55 -35.47 13.03
C VAL A 581 -0.58 -34.69 12.36
N ALA A 582 -0.80 -34.99 11.08
CA ALA A 582 -2.03 -34.64 10.40
C ALA A 582 -3.18 -35.35 11.12
N ASP A 583 -3.91 -34.61 11.95
CA ASP A 583 -5.07 -35.13 12.66
C ASP A 583 -6.06 -35.74 11.66
N SER A 584 -6.69 -36.84 12.07
CA SER A 584 -7.66 -37.53 11.22
C SER A 584 -8.74 -36.56 10.75
N PRO A 585 -9.19 -36.62 9.47
CA PRO A 585 -10.09 -35.63 8.90
C PRO A 585 -11.31 -35.45 9.79
N VAL A 586 -11.47 -34.23 10.31
CA VAL A 586 -12.52 -33.91 11.28
C VAL A 586 -13.86 -34.31 10.70
N SER A 587 -14.48 -35.32 11.31
CA SER A 587 -15.76 -35.84 10.84
C SER A 587 -16.77 -34.70 10.76
N ALA A 588 -17.40 -34.54 9.60
CA ALA A 588 -18.34 -33.45 9.34
C ALA A 588 -19.32 -33.28 10.51
N PRO A 589 -19.61 -32.03 10.94
CA PRO A 589 -20.30 -31.77 12.19
C PRO A 589 -21.63 -32.53 12.24
N ALA A 590 -21.84 -33.26 13.34
CA ALA A 590 -23.09 -33.95 13.59
C ALA A 590 -24.25 -32.95 13.53
N SER A 591 -25.40 -33.41 13.03
CA SER A 591 -26.57 -32.56 12.75
C SER A 591 -26.94 -31.65 13.92
N PRO A 592 -27.42 -30.41 13.67
CA PRO A 592 -27.62 -29.41 14.70
C PRO A 592 -28.50 -29.93 15.83
N VAL A 593 -27.98 -29.81 17.05
CA VAL A 593 -28.69 -30.21 18.28
C VAL A 593 -29.88 -29.29 18.49
N ASP A 594 -31.05 -29.88 18.73
CA ASP A 594 -32.29 -29.17 19.04
C ASP A 594 -32.12 -28.30 20.30
N THR A 595 -32.11 -26.98 20.11
CA THR A 595 -32.00 -25.98 21.19
C THR A 595 -33.36 -25.60 21.79
N THR A 596 -34.33 -26.52 21.80
CA THR A 596 -35.56 -26.38 22.58
C THR A 596 -35.54 -27.23 23.85
N THR A 597 -35.94 -26.62 24.97
CA THR A 597 -35.96 -27.18 26.34
C THR A 597 -34.61 -27.51 26.98
N ASN A 598 -34.10 -26.57 27.80
CA ASN A 598 -33.67 -26.86 29.18
C ASN A 598 -33.48 -25.56 29.98
N THR A 599 -34.21 -25.40 31.08
CA THR A 599 -34.11 -24.24 31.97
C THR A 599 -33.20 -24.58 33.15
N PRO A 600 -32.06 -23.88 33.36
CA PRO A 600 -31.21 -24.14 34.52
C PRO A 600 -31.94 -23.83 35.84
N THR A 601 -31.96 -24.79 36.76
CA THR A 601 -32.49 -24.58 38.13
C THR A 601 -31.35 -24.31 39.10
N ILE A 602 -31.47 -23.25 39.90
CA ILE A 602 -30.42 -22.79 40.82
C ILE A 602 -30.60 -23.47 42.20
N PRO A 603 -29.59 -24.19 42.75
CA PRO A 603 -29.60 -24.70 44.12
C PRO A 603 -29.37 -23.59 45.17
N ASN A 604 -29.95 -23.74 46.36
CA ASN A 604 -29.89 -22.73 47.44
C ASN A 604 -28.74 -22.95 48.45
N GLY A 605 -28.18 -21.84 48.95
CA GLY A 605 -27.39 -21.77 50.20
C GLY A 605 -25.88 -21.97 50.01
N VAL A 606 -25.00 -21.40 50.86
CA VAL A 606 -25.21 -20.77 52.19
C VAL A 606 -24.31 -19.53 52.34
N ALA A 607 -24.79 -18.48 53.03
CA ALA A 607 -24.01 -17.28 53.41
C ALA A 607 -23.85 -17.16 54.94
N PRO A 608 -22.70 -16.61 55.40
CA PRO A 608 -22.68 -15.40 56.26
C PRO A 608 -21.42 -14.51 55.99
N THR A 609 -21.15 -13.29 56.49
CA THR A 609 -21.84 -12.11 57.10
C THR A 609 -20.71 -11.05 57.32
N ALA A 610 -20.86 -9.72 57.36
CA ALA A 610 -21.90 -8.72 57.05
C ALA A 610 -21.21 -7.31 57.08
N LEU A 611 -21.94 -6.22 57.42
CA LEU A 611 -21.48 -4.80 57.48
C LEU A 611 -21.24 -4.17 56.08
N ALA A 612 -22.00 -3.22 55.53
CA ALA A 612 -23.10 -2.35 55.99
C ALA A 612 -22.77 -1.27 57.05
N ALA A 613 -23.29 -0.02 57.02
CA ALA A 613 -24.00 0.75 55.96
C ALA A 613 -24.24 2.22 56.42
N GLY A 614 -24.68 3.11 55.50
CA GLY A 614 -25.28 4.45 55.77
C GLY A 614 -24.34 5.65 55.50
N ASN A 615 -24.78 6.84 55.07
CA ASN A 615 -26.11 7.40 54.74
C ASN A 615 -25.92 8.37 53.53
N THR A 616 -26.72 8.42 52.46
CA THR A 616 -28.14 8.86 52.29
C THR A 616 -28.46 10.31 52.67
N ASP A 617 -28.75 11.16 51.67
CA ASP A 617 -30.07 11.79 51.50
C ASP A 617 -30.32 12.16 50.00
N SER A 618 -31.44 12.83 49.72
CA SER A 618 -32.19 12.95 48.45
C SER A 618 -31.86 14.22 47.63
N LEU A 619 -32.24 14.42 46.36
CA LEU A 619 -33.61 14.42 45.78
C LEU A 619 -33.69 14.21 44.23
N ALA A 620 -34.74 13.51 43.82
CA ALA A 620 -35.57 13.65 42.59
C ALA A 620 -34.95 13.83 41.17
N VAL A 621 -35.30 12.89 40.27
CA VAL A 621 -35.24 13.00 38.79
C VAL A 621 -36.58 12.50 38.21
N PRO A 622 -37.17 13.13 37.17
CA PRO A 622 -38.44 12.70 36.58
C PRO A 622 -38.30 11.50 35.61
N SER A 623 -39.41 10.81 35.36
CA SER A 623 -39.46 9.60 34.52
C SER A 623 -39.15 9.88 33.03
N PRO A 624 -38.43 8.98 32.33
CA PRO A 624 -38.33 9.02 30.87
C PRO A 624 -39.66 8.65 30.21
N VAL A 625 -39.91 9.20 29.02
CA VAL A 625 -41.09 8.90 28.19
C VAL A 625 -40.81 7.64 27.36
N SER A 626 -41.80 6.75 27.27
CA SER A 626 -41.70 5.50 26.50
C SER A 626 -41.83 5.75 24.99
N ALA A 627 -40.77 5.48 24.23
CA ALA A 627 -40.84 5.28 22.79
C ALA A 627 -41.52 3.93 22.45
N PRO A 628 -42.25 3.81 21.33
CA PRO A 628 -43.01 2.60 21.00
C PRO A 628 -42.11 1.49 20.42
N VAL A 629 -42.40 0.24 20.83
CA VAL A 629 -41.83 -0.96 20.19
C VAL A 629 -42.55 -1.19 18.85
N ILE A 630 -41.81 -1.12 17.74
CA ILE A 630 -42.30 -1.60 16.44
C ILE A 630 -42.14 -3.13 16.42
N ALA A 631 -43.25 -3.84 16.21
CA ALA A 631 -43.25 -5.29 16.12
C ALA A 631 -42.79 -5.77 14.74
N ALA A 632 -42.09 -6.90 14.68
CA ALA A 632 -41.71 -7.53 13.42
C ALA A 632 -42.95 -7.88 12.58
N PRO A 633 -42.96 -7.56 11.27
CA PRO A 633 -44.10 -7.85 10.41
C PRO A 633 -44.26 -9.36 10.18
N VAL A 634 -45.49 -9.85 10.29
CA VAL A 634 -45.83 -11.25 10.03
C VAL A 634 -45.85 -11.48 8.51
N SER A 635 -45.09 -12.48 8.04
CA SER A 635 -45.02 -12.87 6.62
C SER A 635 -46.41 -13.23 6.06
N ALA A 636 -46.83 -12.53 5.01
CA ALA A 636 -48.04 -12.86 4.26
C ALA A 636 -47.83 -14.13 3.39
N PRO A 637 -48.87 -14.94 3.13
CA PRO A 637 -48.74 -16.19 2.40
C PRO A 637 -48.54 -15.96 0.89
N VAL A 638 -47.45 -16.49 0.34
CA VAL A 638 -47.21 -16.61 -1.10
C VAL A 638 -48.22 -17.61 -1.72
N SER A 639 -48.49 -17.44 -3.01
CA SER A 639 -49.50 -18.19 -3.77
C SER A 639 -49.28 -19.71 -3.76
N ALA A 640 -50.40 -20.45 -3.83
CA ALA A 640 -50.42 -21.91 -3.71
C ALA A 640 -49.68 -22.63 -4.86
N PRO A 641 -49.03 -23.78 -4.60
CA PRO A 641 -48.27 -24.51 -5.61
C PRO A 641 -49.17 -25.11 -6.70
N VAL A 642 -48.78 -24.92 -7.96
CA VAL A 642 -49.34 -25.64 -9.10
C VAL A 642 -48.81 -27.08 -9.08
N SER A 643 -49.69 -28.07 -9.24
CA SER A 643 -49.32 -29.48 -9.18
C SER A 643 -48.72 -30.00 -10.50
N ASP A 644 -47.50 -30.53 -10.42
CA ASP A 644 -46.79 -31.19 -11.53
C ASP A 644 -47.42 -32.59 -11.79
N PRO A 645 -47.67 -33.02 -13.05
CA PRO A 645 -48.52 -34.19 -13.33
C PRO A 645 -47.82 -35.55 -13.24
N THR A 646 -47.95 -36.21 -12.08
CA THR A 646 -48.09 -37.68 -11.89
C THR A 646 -47.12 -38.69 -12.57
N ALA A 647 -46.02 -38.28 -13.20
CA ALA A 647 -44.96 -39.17 -13.68
C ALA A 647 -43.57 -38.62 -13.30
N PRO A 648 -42.64 -39.44 -12.79
CA PRO A 648 -41.26 -39.00 -12.61
C PRO A 648 -40.60 -38.86 -14.00
N PRO A 649 -40.03 -37.70 -14.36
CA PRO A 649 -39.31 -37.55 -15.61
C PRO A 649 -38.09 -38.47 -15.65
N VAL A 650 -37.74 -38.95 -16.85
CA VAL A 650 -36.45 -39.59 -17.07
C VAL A 650 -35.36 -38.53 -16.94
N ALA A 651 -34.18 -38.93 -16.44
CA ALA A 651 -33.02 -38.04 -16.41
C ALA A 651 -32.46 -37.91 -17.83
N LEU A 652 -32.37 -36.68 -18.33
CA LEU A 652 -31.62 -36.35 -19.55
C LEU A 652 -30.12 -36.61 -19.35
N SER A 653 -29.34 -36.68 -20.44
CA SER A 653 -27.90 -36.95 -20.35
C SER A 653 -27.14 -35.78 -19.71
N ASP A 654 -25.89 -36.04 -19.28
CA ASP A 654 -25.05 -35.00 -18.69
C ASP A 654 -24.60 -33.95 -19.74
N ASP A 655 -24.59 -34.31 -21.03
CA ASP A 655 -24.36 -33.37 -22.15
C ASP A 655 -25.52 -32.37 -22.37
N ALA A 656 -26.70 -32.66 -21.81
CA ALA A 656 -27.87 -31.79 -21.83
C ALA A 656 -27.93 -30.80 -20.64
N ILE A 657 -26.96 -30.84 -19.71
CA ILE A 657 -26.92 -29.91 -18.57
C ILE A 657 -26.58 -28.49 -19.08
N PRO A 658 -27.34 -27.44 -18.69
CA PRO A 658 -27.00 -26.06 -19.03
C PRO A 658 -25.67 -25.61 -18.43
N GLY A 659 -25.03 -24.61 -19.03
CA GLY A 659 -23.86 -23.97 -18.44
C GLY A 659 -24.13 -23.35 -17.06
N ARG A 660 -23.05 -23.02 -16.33
CA ARG A 660 -23.16 -22.21 -15.10
C ARG A 660 -23.93 -20.92 -15.40
N PRO A 661 -24.93 -20.54 -14.61
CA PRO A 661 -25.60 -19.25 -14.79
C PRO A 661 -24.64 -18.09 -14.52
N TYR A 662 -24.93 -16.93 -15.10
CA TYR A 662 -24.19 -15.69 -14.89
C TYR A 662 -25.15 -14.50 -14.88
N LEU A 663 -24.75 -13.39 -14.25
CA LEU A 663 -25.56 -12.18 -14.13
C LEU A 663 -25.47 -11.35 -15.43
N LEU A 664 -26.60 -10.75 -15.82
CA LEU A 664 -26.73 -9.81 -16.94
C LEU A 664 -27.34 -8.45 -16.52
N GLY A 665 -27.95 -8.36 -15.34
CA GLY A 665 -28.44 -7.12 -14.76
C GLY A 665 -29.01 -7.34 -13.36
N SER A 666 -28.91 -6.33 -12.50
CA SER A 666 -29.45 -6.34 -11.14
C SER A 666 -30.18 -5.04 -10.83
N THR A 667 -31.26 -5.14 -10.07
CA THR A 667 -31.95 -4.00 -9.44
C THR A 667 -32.15 -4.32 -7.96
N SER A 668 -32.78 -3.43 -7.20
CA SER A 668 -33.14 -3.71 -5.81
C SER A 668 -34.19 -4.81 -5.65
N LYS A 669 -34.89 -5.24 -6.72
CA LYS A 669 -35.97 -6.26 -6.64
C LYS A 669 -35.99 -7.27 -7.80
N THR A 670 -35.04 -7.20 -8.73
CA THR A 670 -34.93 -8.12 -9.88
C THR A 670 -33.48 -8.51 -10.17
N LEU A 671 -33.28 -9.72 -10.72
CA LEU A 671 -32.00 -10.23 -11.20
C LEU A 671 -32.21 -10.91 -12.56
N THR A 672 -31.55 -10.39 -13.59
CA THR A 672 -31.55 -10.97 -14.94
C THR A 672 -30.33 -11.87 -15.10
N ILE A 673 -30.55 -13.16 -15.36
CA ILE A 673 -29.49 -14.17 -15.48
C ILE A 673 -29.48 -14.86 -16.84
N GLY A 674 -28.28 -15.09 -17.37
CA GLY A 674 -28.00 -15.89 -18.56
C GLY A 674 -27.35 -17.22 -18.22
N TRP A 675 -27.23 -18.11 -19.20
CA TRP A 675 -26.44 -19.34 -19.16
C TRP A 675 -26.10 -19.75 -20.59
N ARG A 676 -25.03 -20.54 -20.77
CA ARG A 676 -24.76 -21.18 -22.07
C ARG A 676 -25.73 -22.34 -22.27
N GLU A 677 -26.35 -22.44 -23.44
CA GLU A 677 -27.19 -23.58 -23.80
C GLU A 677 -26.35 -24.88 -23.96
N PRO A 678 -26.94 -26.07 -23.75
CA PRO A 678 -26.23 -27.35 -23.86
C PRO A 678 -25.69 -27.61 -25.27
N SER A 679 -24.55 -28.30 -25.37
CA SER A 679 -23.84 -28.47 -26.65
C SER A 679 -24.47 -29.51 -27.59
N SER A 680 -25.43 -30.31 -27.11
CA SER A 680 -26.03 -31.42 -27.86
C SER A 680 -27.37 -31.05 -28.51
N THR A 681 -27.46 -31.13 -29.84
CA THR A 681 -28.72 -30.95 -30.59
C THR A 681 -29.63 -32.21 -30.59
N GLY A 682 -29.22 -33.29 -29.90
CA GLY A 682 -29.89 -34.59 -29.96
C GLY A 682 -31.12 -34.76 -29.09
N GLU A 683 -31.23 -34.02 -27.96
CA GLU A 683 -32.30 -34.22 -26.97
C GLU A 683 -33.44 -33.19 -27.06
N ASN A 684 -33.44 -32.33 -28.10
CA ASN A 684 -34.55 -31.44 -28.47
C ASN A 684 -35.19 -30.69 -27.28
N ILE A 685 -34.36 -29.92 -26.56
CA ILE A 685 -34.76 -29.07 -25.43
C ILE A 685 -35.78 -28.02 -25.89
N VAL A 686 -36.86 -27.84 -25.12
CA VAL A 686 -37.94 -26.88 -25.43
C VAL A 686 -38.17 -25.82 -24.35
N GLU A 687 -37.73 -26.07 -23.11
CA GLU A 687 -37.73 -25.08 -22.03
C GLU A 687 -36.60 -25.34 -21.02
N TYR A 688 -36.35 -24.33 -20.18
CA TYR A 688 -35.39 -24.31 -19.09
C TYR A 688 -36.11 -23.94 -17.79
N ILE A 689 -35.97 -24.76 -16.75
CA ILE A 689 -36.47 -24.47 -15.40
C ILE A 689 -35.39 -23.71 -14.63
N VAL A 690 -35.72 -22.52 -14.15
CA VAL A 690 -34.84 -21.67 -13.34
C VAL A 690 -35.20 -21.84 -11.85
N LEU A 691 -34.18 -22.08 -11.01
CA LEU A 691 -34.34 -22.23 -9.56
C LEU A 691 -33.47 -21.22 -8.80
N ALA A 692 -34.07 -20.54 -7.82
CA ALA A 692 -33.38 -19.67 -6.86
C ALA A 692 -33.46 -20.29 -5.46
N ASN A 693 -32.33 -20.39 -4.75
CA ASN A 693 -32.21 -21.07 -3.45
C ASN A 693 -32.86 -22.48 -3.43
N GLY A 694 -32.74 -23.20 -4.57
CA GLY A 694 -33.33 -24.53 -4.79
C GLY A 694 -34.83 -24.56 -5.13
N VAL A 695 -35.53 -23.42 -5.11
CA VAL A 695 -36.96 -23.29 -5.41
C VAL A 695 -37.17 -22.81 -6.85
N ARG A 696 -38.07 -23.45 -7.62
CA ARG A 696 -38.40 -23.00 -8.99
C ARG A 696 -39.01 -21.60 -8.96
N VAL A 697 -38.33 -20.64 -9.58
CA VAL A 697 -38.82 -19.26 -9.75
C VAL A 697 -39.46 -19.03 -11.13
N GLY A 698 -39.17 -19.86 -12.13
CA GLY A 698 -39.81 -19.73 -13.43
C GLY A 698 -39.45 -20.83 -14.44
N VAL A 699 -39.83 -20.56 -15.70
CA VAL A 699 -39.38 -21.26 -16.91
C VAL A 699 -39.23 -20.26 -18.05
N THR A 700 -38.28 -20.53 -18.94
CA THR A 700 -38.10 -19.81 -20.22
C THR A 700 -37.77 -20.81 -21.34
N LYS A 701 -37.85 -20.39 -22.60
CA LYS A 701 -37.45 -21.22 -23.76
C LYS A 701 -35.99 -21.05 -24.16
N ALA A 702 -35.38 -19.92 -23.79
CA ALA A 702 -33.99 -19.59 -24.03
C ALA A 702 -33.50 -18.63 -22.92
N PRO A 703 -32.20 -18.56 -22.64
CA PRO A 703 -31.63 -17.47 -21.84
C PRO A 703 -31.81 -16.12 -22.58
N PRO A 704 -31.86 -14.98 -21.87
CA PRO A 704 -31.82 -14.84 -20.41
C PRO A 704 -33.19 -15.03 -19.74
N PHE A 705 -33.21 -14.98 -18.40
CA PHE A 705 -34.43 -14.95 -17.61
C PHE A 705 -34.32 -13.89 -16.49
N GLU A 706 -35.32 -13.01 -16.38
CA GLU A 706 -35.45 -12.10 -15.25
C GLU A 706 -36.22 -12.75 -14.10
N VAL A 707 -35.59 -12.80 -12.93
CA VAL A 707 -36.21 -13.20 -11.66
C VAL A 707 -36.67 -11.93 -10.95
N THR A 708 -37.97 -11.82 -10.68
CA THR A 708 -38.59 -10.61 -10.11
C THR A 708 -39.22 -10.86 -8.74
N GLY A 709 -39.43 -9.79 -7.97
CA GLY A 709 -40.03 -9.87 -6.63
C GLY A 709 -39.06 -10.36 -5.55
N LEU A 710 -37.78 -10.07 -5.74
CA LEU A 710 -36.71 -10.36 -4.77
C LEU A 710 -36.65 -9.24 -3.71
N GLU A 711 -36.14 -9.58 -2.53
CA GLU A 711 -35.86 -8.60 -1.48
C GLU A 711 -34.56 -7.83 -1.82
N PRO A 712 -34.44 -6.54 -1.48
CA PRO A 712 -33.21 -5.75 -1.67
C PRO A 712 -32.02 -6.26 -0.84
N ALA A 713 -30.81 -5.87 -1.25
CA ALA A 713 -29.55 -6.16 -0.55
C ALA A 713 -29.35 -7.65 -0.17
N THR A 714 -29.96 -8.57 -0.92
CA THR A 714 -30.09 -9.99 -0.55
C THR A 714 -29.43 -10.87 -1.60
N SER A 715 -28.59 -11.81 -1.16
CA SER A 715 -27.90 -12.77 -2.04
C SER A 715 -28.75 -14.00 -2.33
N TYR A 716 -28.83 -14.37 -3.61
CA TYR A 716 -29.60 -15.50 -4.12
C TYR A 716 -28.71 -16.47 -4.89
N THR A 717 -29.00 -17.78 -4.76
CA THR A 717 -28.23 -18.85 -5.40
C THR A 717 -29.02 -19.49 -6.53
N PHE A 718 -28.46 -19.50 -7.73
CA PHE A 718 -29.14 -19.88 -8.96
C PHE A 718 -28.61 -21.17 -9.58
N THR A 719 -29.53 -22.00 -10.06
CA THR A 719 -29.26 -23.17 -10.92
C THR A 719 -30.35 -23.29 -11.99
N VAL A 720 -30.01 -23.93 -13.11
CA VAL A 720 -30.93 -24.12 -14.25
C VAL A 720 -30.95 -25.59 -14.65
N ARG A 721 -32.10 -26.09 -15.12
CA ARG A 721 -32.26 -27.40 -15.76
C ARG A 721 -32.87 -27.23 -17.13
N SER A 722 -32.41 -28.00 -18.11
CA SER A 722 -33.07 -28.15 -19.41
C SER A 722 -34.23 -29.16 -19.33
N VAL A 723 -35.21 -29.02 -20.22
CA VAL A 723 -36.39 -29.88 -20.34
C VAL A 723 -36.67 -30.19 -21.81
N ASP A 724 -36.88 -31.46 -22.14
CA ASP A 724 -37.23 -31.91 -23.50
C ASP A 724 -38.73 -31.77 -23.82
N ALA A 725 -39.11 -32.08 -25.07
CA ALA A 725 -40.49 -32.03 -25.53
C ALA A 725 -41.45 -33.03 -24.85
N ASP A 726 -40.93 -34.08 -24.20
CA ASP A 726 -41.69 -35.09 -23.45
C ASP A 726 -41.76 -34.78 -21.93
N GLY A 727 -41.05 -33.73 -21.47
CA GLY A 727 -41.04 -33.26 -20.08
C GLY A 727 -39.91 -33.85 -19.21
N ASN A 728 -38.97 -34.59 -19.80
CA ASN A 728 -37.78 -35.13 -19.12
C ASN A 728 -36.84 -33.99 -18.71
N ARG A 729 -36.03 -34.18 -17.66
CA ARG A 729 -35.25 -33.09 -17.03
C ARG A 729 -33.80 -33.49 -16.81
N SER A 730 -32.86 -32.59 -17.07
CA SER A 730 -31.43 -32.78 -16.76
C SER A 730 -31.12 -32.55 -15.27
N LYS A 731 -29.88 -32.88 -14.86
CA LYS A 731 -29.33 -32.40 -13.59
C LYS A 731 -29.28 -30.88 -13.57
N ALA A 732 -29.26 -30.29 -12.37
CA ALA A 732 -29.04 -28.86 -12.23
C ALA A 732 -27.62 -28.47 -12.69
N SER A 733 -27.49 -27.33 -13.36
CA SER A 733 -26.19 -26.71 -13.62
C SER A 733 -25.47 -26.33 -12.33
N SER A 734 -24.14 -26.14 -12.41
CA SER A 734 -23.32 -25.70 -11.28
C SER A 734 -23.81 -24.36 -10.73
N GLN A 735 -23.81 -24.22 -9.40
CA GLN A 735 -24.40 -23.08 -8.70
C GLN A 735 -23.70 -21.74 -9.01
N PHE A 736 -24.52 -20.69 -9.18
CA PHE A 736 -24.12 -19.30 -9.28
C PHE A 736 -24.73 -18.50 -8.11
N SER A 737 -24.12 -17.37 -7.73
CA SER A 737 -24.60 -16.50 -6.65
C SER A 737 -24.63 -15.06 -7.13
N ALA A 738 -25.72 -14.33 -6.86
CA ALA A 738 -25.84 -12.90 -7.18
C ALA A 738 -26.75 -12.19 -6.18
N GLY A 739 -26.45 -10.92 -5.90
CA GLY A 739 -27.22 -10.06 -4.99
C GLY A 739 -28.06 -9.01 -5.70
N THR A 740 -29.25 -8.74 -5.16
CA THR A 740 -30.03 -7.55 -5.47
C THR A 740 -29.33 -6.29 -4.93
N ALA A 741 -29.50 -5.17 -5.61
CA ALA A 741 -28.96 -3.89 -5.16
C ALA A 741 -29.64 -3.40 -3.86
N ILE A 742 -29.01 -2.43 -3.19
CA ILE A 742 -29.58 -1.72 -2.04
C ILE A 742 -30.71 -0.78 -2.54
N LEU A 743 -31.74 -0.56 -1.72
CA LEU A 743 -32.68 0.54 -1.94
C LEU A 743 -32.06 1.84 -1.44
N VAL A 744 -31.75 2.75 -2.37
CA VAL A 744 -31.52 4.17 -2.07
C VAL A 744 -32.83 4.91 -2.36
N ASP A 745 -33.78 4.79 -1.41
CA ASP A 745 -34.97 5.65 -1.34
C ASP A 745 -34.71 6.78 -0.33
N ASP A 746 -35.39 7.92 -0.52
CA ASP A 746 -35.38 9.12 0.32
C ASP A 746 -33.99 9.76 0.58
N PHE A 747 -33.49 10.49 -0.43
CA PHE A 747 -32.71 11.71 -0.15
C PHE A 747 -33.59 12.63 0.73
N VAL A 748 -33.19 12.86 1.98
CA VAL A 748 -33.88 13.80 2.87
C VAL A 748 -33.64 15.22 2.35
N ASP A 749 -34.73 15.90 1.99
CA ASP A 749 -34.74 17.28 1.49
C ASP A 749 -34.32 18.26 2.61
N GLY A 750 -33.03 18.54 2.66
CA GLY A 750 -32.34 19.18 3.79
C GLY A 750 -32.22 20.70 3.70
N ASP A 751 -33.36 21.40 3.78
CA ASP A 751 -33.48 22.86 3.92
C ASP A 751 -32.78 23.71 2.82
N ASP A 752 -33.53 24.00 1.75
CA ASP A 752 -33.31 25.04 0.73
C ASP A 752 -32.69 26.36 1.29
N LYS A 753 -31.34 26.51 1.35
CA LYS A 753 -30.61 27.81 1.47
C LYS A 753 -29.16 27.85 0.94
N ALA A 754 -28.82 27.17 -0.17
CA ALA A 754 -27.45 27.28 -0.73
C ALA A 754 -27.26 27.15 -2.26
N MET A 755 -28.30 26.93 -3.08
CA MET A 755 -28.15 26.82 -4.55
C MET A 755 -29.30 27.48 -5.33
N ASP A 756 -29.22 28.81 -5.47
CA ASP A 756 -29.92 29.54 -6.53
C ASP A 756 -28.95 29.79 -7.72
N ASP A 757 -29.51 29.93 -8.93
CA ASP A 757 -28.91 30.36 -10.21
C ASP A 757 -28.04 29.40 -11.08
N TRP A 758 -27.68 28.17 -10.66
CA TRP A 758 -26.97 27.21 -11.56
C TRP A 758 -27.62 25.81 -11.56
N GLY A 759 -27.84 25.24 -12.75
CA GLY A 759 -28.77 24.11 -12.97
C GLY A 759 -28.34 22.73 -12.47
N SER A 760 -29.32 21.85 -12.27
CA SER A 760 -29.14 20.47 -11.81
C SER A 760 -28.77 19.50 -12.94
N TRP A 761 -27.69 18.73 -12.76
CA TRP A 761 -27.25 17.70 -13.70
C TRP A 761 -27.97 16.36 -13.45
N ARG A 762 -28.27 15.61 -14.52
CA ARG A 762 -28.85 14.26 -14.45
C ARG A 762 -28.07 13.30 -15.36
N PHE A 763 -27.81 12.10 -14.86
CA PHE A 763 -27.10 11.04 -15.59
C PHE A 763 -28.04 9.85 -15.79
N ALA A 764 -28.13 9.33 -17.01
CA ALA A 764 -28.99 8.19 -17.35
C ALA A 764 -28.29 7.21 -18.29
N PHE A 765 -28.16 5.96 -17.85
CA PHE A 765 -27.63 4.88 -18.68
C PHE A 765 -28.70 4.39 -19.66
N GLY A 766 -28.41 4.47 -20.96
CA GLY A 766 -29.20 3.80 -21.99
C GLY A 766 -28.94 2.30 -21.97
N GLY A 767 -30.00 1.50 -22.09
CA GLY A 767 -29.86 0.05 -22.19
C GLY A 767 -29.14 -0.38 -23.48
N VAL A 768 -28.33 -1.43 -23.39
CA VAL A 768 -27.68 -2.06 -24.55
C VAL A 768 -28.73 -2.52 -25.56
N LYS A 769 -28.52 -2.21 -26.84
CA LYS A 769 -29.44 -2.56 -27.94
C LYS A 769 -29.20 -3.99 -28.47
N GLU A 770 -30.18 -4.52 -29.18
CA GLU A 770 -30.15 -5.91 -29.73
C GLU A 770 -29.02 -6.17 -30.74
N ASP A 771 -28.34 -5.12 -31.21
CA ASP A 771 -27.16 -5.19 -32.09
C ASP A 771 -25.82 -5.25 -31.33
N GLY A 772 -25.84 -5.15 -29.99
CA GLY A 772 -24.66 -5.17 -29.12
C GLY A 772 -24.05 -3.80 -28.81
N ASN A 773 -24.64 -2.71 -29.28
CA ASN A 773 -24.17 -1.36 -28.97
C ASN A 773 -24.72 -0.85 -27.63
N ALA A 774 -23.86 -0.22 -26.82
CA ALA A 774 -24.24 0.54 -25.64
C ALA A 774 -24.37 2.03 -25.97
N GLU A 775 -25.34 2.70 -25.36
CA GLU A 775 -25.57 4.15 -25.50
C GLU A 775 -25.60 4.82 -24.13
N ILE A 776 -24.80 5.88 -23.98
CA ILE A 776 -24.79 6.75 -22.80
C ILE A 776 -25.42 8.07 -23.23
N TYR A 777 -26.42 8.55 -22.47
CA TYR A 777 -27.09 9.82 -22.72
C TYR A 777 -26.66 10.86 -21.69
N PHE A 778 -26.42 12.09 -22.16
CA PHE A 778 -26.03 13.23 -21.34
C PHE A 778 -27.10 14.33 -21.49
N ASP A 779 -28.10 14.34 -20.60
CA ASP A 779 -29.20 15.31 -20.65
C ASP A 779 -28.90 16.51 -19.75
N VAL A 780 -28.85 17.71 -20.35
CA VAL A 780 -28.68 18.99 -19.65
C VAL A 780 -30.02 19.69 -19.62
N GLU A 781 -30.80 19.43 -18.58
CA GLU A 781 -32.22 19.83 -18.46
C GLU A 781 -32.38 21.36 -18.26
N GLY A 782 -32.19 22.11 -19.34
CA GLY A 782 -32.22 23.58 -19.34
C GLY A 782 -32.68 24.23 -20.66
N TYR A 783 -32.35 23.67 -21.83
CA TYR A 783 -32.71 24.25 -23.14
C TYR A 783 -33.23 23.21 -24.14
N ASN A 784 -34.29 23.56 -24.87
CA ASN A 784 -34.92 22.67 -25.86
C ASN A 784 -34.37 22.93 -27.28
N ASN A 785 -33.74 21.92 -27.91
CA ASN A 785 -34.21 21.32 -29.18
C ASN A 785 -33.22 20.28 -29.75
N SER A 786 -33.76 19.29 -30.46
CA SER A 786 -33.03 18.12 -30.99
C SER A 786 -32.32 18.33 -32.34
N THR A 787 -31.22 17.61 -32.58
CA THR A 787 -30.82 17.08 -33.91
C THR A 787 -30.10 15.75 -33.71
N ALA A 788 -30.27 14.79 -34.63
CA ALA A 788 -29.72 13.43 -34.50
C ALA A 788 -28.81 13.06 -35.69
N VAL A 789 -27.74 12.32 -35.41
CA VAL A 789 -26.79 11.76 -36.40
C VAL A 789 -26.77 10.23 -36.26
N GLN A 790 -26.49 9.53 -37.37
CA GLN A 790 -26.63 8.07 -37.47
C GLN A 790 -25.55 7.50 -38.40
N LEU A 791 -24.90 6.40 -38.00
CA LEU A 791 -23.89 5.68 -38.80
C LEU A 791 -24.31 4.26 -39.15
N ILE A 792 -23.67 3.68 -40.17
CA ILE A 792 -24.16 2.54 -40.94
C ILE A 792 -23.09 1.45 -41.05
N TYR A 793 -23.47 0.20 -40.75
CA TYR A 793 -22.63 -0.99 -40.99
C TYR A 793 -22.95 -1.63 -42.36
N ASN A 794 -21.98 -2.31 -42.97
CA ASN A 794 -22.22 -3.20 -44.11
C ASN A 794 -21.29 -4.43 -44.07
N VAL A 795 -21.85 -5.64 -44.16
CA VAL A 795 -21.10 -6.91 -44.13
C VAL A 795 -20.78 -7.35 -45.57
N ASP A 796 -19.56 -7.83 -45.82
CA ASP A 796 -19.38 -8.99 -46.71
C ASP A 796 -18.23 -9.88 -46.19
N SER A 797 -17.98 -11.01 -46.85
CA SER A 797 -17.80 -12.27 -46.15
C SER A 797 -16.43 -12.93 -46.31
N GLY A 798 -15.79 -13.26 -45.18
CA GLY A 798 -14.79 -14.33 -45.08
C GLY A 798 -13.45 -13.96 -44.44
N THR A 799 -13.15 -14.63 -43.32
CA THR A 799 -11.83 -14.73 -42.64
C THR A 799 -11.20 -13.46 -42.05
N SER A 800 -10.55 -13.62 -40.89
CA SER A 800 -9.75 -12.60 -40.16
C SER A 800 -10.45 -11.24 -39.96
N GLY A 801 -11.29 -11.14 -38.93
CA GLY A 801 -11.86 -9.87 -38.50
C GLY A 801 -10.87 -9.04 -37.68
N TYR A 802 -10.48 -7.89 -38.22
CA TYR A 802 -10.07 -6.73 -37.44
C TYR A 802 -11.27 -5.78 -37.34
N ALA A 803 -11.40 -5.05 -36.23
CA ALA A 803 -12.38 -3.99 -36.09
C ALA A 803 -11.68 -2.64 -36.35
N ASN A 804 -12.25 -1.82 -37.23
CA ASN A 804 -11.71 -0.50 -37.54
C ASN A 804 -12.43 0.55 -36.70
N LEU A 805 -11.68 1.49 -36.11
CA LEU A 805 -12.21 2.58 -35.30
C LEU A 805 -11.97 3.92 -36.01
N PHE A 806 -13.03 4.69 -36.18
CA PHE A 806 -12.99 6.01 -36.81
C PHE A 806 -13.65 7.06 -35.91
N LEU A 807 -13.04 8.25 -35.84
CA LEU A 807 -13.72 9.47 -35.41
C LEU A 807 -14.15 10.24 -36.67
N ASP A 808 -15.40 10.68 -36.73
CA ASP A 808 -15.98 11.53 -37.79
C ASP A 808 -16.54 12.78 -37.12
N TYR A 809 -16.17 13.96 -37.62
CA TYR A 809 -16.49 15.26 -37.01
C TYR A 809 -17.71 15.95 -37.67
N GLY A 810 -18.40 15.29 -38.60
CA GLY A 810 -19.65 15.76 -39.20
C GLY A 810 -19.49 16.82 -40.30
N ASP A 811 -18.27 17.32 -40.54
CA ASP A 811 -17.90 18.15 -41.68
C ASP A 811 -17.37 17.35 -42.88
N GLY A 812 -17.03 16.08 -42.67
CA GLY A 812 -16.57 15.13 -43.67
C GLY A 812 -15.10 14.72 -43.56
N GLU A 813 -14.34 15.23 -42.58
CA GLU A 813 -13.04 14.65 -42.21
C GLU A 813 -13.20 13.55 -41.15
N SER A 814 -12.43 12.47 -41.30
CA SER A 814 -12.41 11.36 -40.35
C SER A 814 -10.99 10.85 -40.12
N ILE A 815 -10.73 10.38 -38.90
CA ILE A 815 -9.41 9.89 -38.45
C ILE A 815 -9.51 8.39 -38.20
N ASP A 816 -8.69 7.61 -38.90
CA ASP A 816 -8.53 6.17 -38.70
C ASP A 816 -7.61 5.89 -37.51
N LEU A 817 -8.13 5.24 -36.48
CA LEU A 817 -7.44 4.91 -35.24
C LEU A 817 -7.00 3.44 -35.16
N THR A 818 -7.24 2.65 -36.21
CA THR A 818 -7.09 1.17 -36.25
C THR A 818 -5.65 0.67 -36.07
N SER A 819 -4.67 1.57 -35.93
CA SER A 819 -3.24 1.27 -35.75
C SER A 819 -2.62 1.87 -34.47
N LYS A 820 -3.44 2.38 -33.53
CA LYS A 820 -2.98 3.11 -32.34
C LYS A 820 -3.36 2.40 -31.04
N SER A 821 -2.40 2.28 -30.13
CA SER A 821 -2.62 1.88 -28.73
C SER A 821 -3.06 3.10 -27.92
N ILE A 822 -4.37 3.32 -27.78
CA ILE A 822 -4.91 4.52 -27.12
C ILE A 822 -4.99 4.31 -25.60
N VAL A 823 -4.26 5.14 -24.84
CA VAL A 823 -4.22 5.10 -23.36
C VAL A 823 -5.15 6.16 -22.72
N GLY A 824 -5.67 7.10 -23.51
CA GLY A 824 -6.64 8.10 -23.06
C GLY A 824 -7.04 9.07 -24.17
N VAL A 825 -8.09 9.86 -23.94
CA VAL A 825 -8.55 10.93 -24.83
C VAL A 825 -8.76 12.21 -23.99
N GLN A 826 -8.16 13.32 -24.44
CA GLN A 826 -8.35 14.64 -23.82
C GLN A 826 -9.13 15.57 -24.73
N PHE A 827 -9.99 16.40 -24.14
CA PHE A 827 -10.76 17.44 -24.81
C PHE A 827 -10.33 18.81 -24.29
N ARG A 828 -10.29 19.81 -25.17
CA ARG A 828 -10.11 21.22 -24.82
C ARG A 828 -11.31 22.00 -25.33
N MET A 829 -12.14 22.50 -24.42
CA MET A 829 -13.25 23.39 -24.77
C MET A 829 -12.83 24.84 -24.55
N MET A 830 -13.15 25.72 -25.51
CA MET A 830 -13.13 27.17 -25.32
C MET A 830 -14.58 27.66 -25.44
N GLY A 831 -15.10 28.29 -24.39
CA GLY A 831 -16.54 28.45 -24.21
C GLY A 831 -17.23 29.43 -25.18
N GLN A 832 -18.16 28.92 -25.98
CA GLN A 832 -19.38 29.56 -26.48
C GLN A 832 -20.47 28.46 -26.62
N GLU A 833 -21.72 28.83 -26.89
CA GLU A 833 -22.91 28.01 -26.68
C GLU A 833 -23.06 26.79 -27.63
N ASP A 834 -23.89 25.82 -27.20
CA ASP A 834 -24.37 24.61 -27.89
C ASP A 834 -23.34 23.56 -28.39
N THR A 835 -23.12 22.48 -27.62
CA THR A 835 -22.61 21.20 -28.14
C THR A 835 -23.07 20.01 -27.29
N GLU A 836 -23.64 18.98 -27.92
CA GLU A 836 -24.03 17.69 -27.33
C GLU A 836 -23.06 16.60 -27.83
N PHE A 837 -22.55 15.74 -26.95
CA PHE A 837 -21.50 14.77 -27.28
C PHE A 837 -21.97 13.32 -27.13
N HIS A 838 -21.78 12.52 -28.19
CA HIS A 838 -22.10 11.09 -28.22
C HIS A 838 -20.82 10.27 -28.33
N VAL A 839 -20.66 9.24 -27.49
CA VAL A 839 -19.57 8.25 -27.57
C VAL A 839 -20.17 6.85 -27.48
N SER A 840 -19.96 6.04 -28.52
CA SER A 840 -20.35 4.63 -28.55
C SER A 840 -19.12 3.75 -28.69
N ILE A 841 -19.05 2.68 -27.90
CA ILE A 841 -17.98 1.69 -27.92
C ILE A 841 -18.60 0.34 -28.27
N ALA A 842 -18.13 -0.29 -29.35
CA ALA A 842 -18.54 -1.62 -29.77
C ALA A 842 -17.40 -2.62 -29.53
N THR A 843 -17.70 -3.78 -28.95
CA THR A 843 -16.70 -4.83 -28.68
C THR A 843 -17.18 -6.22 -29.09
N PRO A 844 -16.31 -7.06 -29.66
CA PRO A 844 -16.58 -8.50 -29.76
C PRO A 844 -16.32 -9.19 -28.41
N LEU A 845 -17.17 -10.17 -28.09
CA LEU A 845 -17.14 -11.03 -26.92
C LEU A 845 -15.72 -11.49 -26.49
N ALA A 846 -15.34 -11.49 -25.21
CA ALA A 846 -16.08 -11.04 -24.02
C ALA A 846 -15.17 -10.69 -22.83
N SER A 847 -15.28 -9.46 -22.34
CA SER A 847 -15.04 -9.07 -20.93
C SER A 847 -15.84 -7.78 -20.66
N PRO A 848 -16.56 -7.64 -19.54
CA PRO A 848 -17.20 -6.38 -19.20
C PRO A 848 -16.14 -5.33 -18.80
N PHE A 849 -16.36 -4.08 -19.22
CA PHE A 849 -15.67 -2.90 -18.70
C PHE A 849 -16.67 -2.12 -17.82
N ASN A 850 -16.27 -1.72 -16.62
CA ASN A 850 -17.01 -0.74 -15.82
C ASN A 850 -16.38 0.67 -15.99
N PRO A 851 -17.04 1.62 -16.68
CA PRO A 851 -16.57 3.00 -16.74
C PRO A 851 -16.81 3.71 -15.40
N ILE A 852 -15.75 4.00 -14.66
CA ILE A 852 -15.81 4.78 -13.41
C ILE A 852 -15.61 6.26 -13.74
N LEU A 853 -16.64 7.08 -13.48
CA LEU A 853 -16.56 8.53 -13.66
C LEU A 853 -15.89 9.20 -12.46
N TYR A 854 -14.78 9.91 -12.69
CA TYR A 854 -14.15 10.75 -11.67
C TYR A 854 -14.78 12.16 -11.61
N ARG A 855 -14.93 12.68 -10.40
CA ARG A 855 -15.47 14.04 -10.13
C ARG A 855 -14.46 15.10 -10.57
N SER A 856 -14.94 16.20 -11.18
CA SER A 856 -14.09 17.34 -11.50
C SER A 856 -13.47 17.96 -10.24
N THR A 857 -12.24 18.43 -10.35
CA THR A 857 -11.58 19.22 -9.30
C THR A 857 -11.68 20.68 -9.67
N LYS A 858 -12.40 21.47 -8.87
CA LYS A 858 -12.49 22.92 -9.05
C LYS A 858 -11.13 23.54 -8.75
N LEU A 859 -10.52 24.18 -9.74
CA LEU A 859 -9.39 25.08 -9.52
C LEU A 859 -9.91 26.44 -9.04
N GLU A 860 -9.18 27.07 -8.12
CA GLU A 860 -9.46 28.44 -7.65
C GLU A 860 -9.27 29.47 -8.79
N PRO A 861 -9.99 30.60 -8.77
CA PRO A 861 -10.27 31.36 -9.98
C PRO A 861 -9.09 32.22 -10.49
N SER A 862 -8.59 31.87 -11.69
CA SER A 862 -8.10 32.85 -12.65
C SER A 862 -9.27 33.59 -13.33
N GLU A 863 -9.02 34.76 -13.95
CA GLU A 863 -10.10 35.58 -14.56
C GLU A 863 -10.75 34.96 -15.82
N ASP A 864 -10.20 33.87 -16.37
CA ASP A 864 -10.78 33.10 -17.47
C ASP A 864 -11.46 31.81 -16.96
N ASN A 865 -12.69 31.56 -17.41
CA ASN A 865 -13.50 30.39 -17.03
C ASN A 865 -13.03 29.11 -17.77
N TRP A 866 -12.35 28.22 -17.06
CA TRP A 866 -11.94 26.89 -17.58
C TRP A 866 -12.37 25.78 -16.61
N GLU A 867 -12.83 24.65 -17.16
CA GLU A 867 -12.89 23.36 -16.45
C GLU A 867 -12.12 22.29 -17.21
N LEU A 868 -11.51 21.36 -16.47
CA LEU A 868 -10.78 20.22 -17.02
C LEU A 868 -11.51 18.91 -16.70
N VAL A 869 -11.94 18.19 -17.74
CA VAL A 869 -12.57 16.87 -17.62
C VAL A 869 -11.61 15.82 -18.22
N THR A 870 -11.26 14.81 -17.42
CA THR A 870 -10.43 13.68 -17.84
C THR A 870 -11.22 12.40 -17.69
N LEU A 871 -11.30 11.59 -18.75
CA LEU A 871 -11.93 10.28 -18.76
C LEU A 871 -10.86 9.20 -18.86
N MET A 872 -10.77 8.35 -17.83
CA MET A 872 -9.99 7.11 -17.87
C MET A 872 -10.91 5.92 -18.14
N PHE A 873 -10.44 5.00 -18.97
CA PHE A 873 -11.05 3.68 -19.16
C PHE A 873 -10.10 2.64 -18.60
N MET A 874 -10.46 2.00 -17.49
CA MET A 874 -9.67 0.90 -16.92
C MET A 874 -10.22 -0.45 -17.40
N GLN A 875 -9.31 -1.37 -17.72
CA GLN A 875 -9.66 -2.74 -18.08
C GLN A 875 -9.79 -3.58 -16.82
N ASP A 876 -11.00 -4.07 -16.52
CA ASP A 876 -11.27 -4.91 -15.34
C ASP A 876 -10.48 -6.23 -15.40
N PHE A 877 -9.63 -6.46 -14.41
CA PHE A 877 -9.06 -7.78 -14.14
C PHE A 877 -10.10 -8.61 -13.35
N ALA A 878 -10.50 -9.76 -13.91
CA ALA A 878 -11.67 -10.50 -13.44
C ALA A 878 -11.54 -11.00 -11.98
N ALA A 879 -12.30 -10.39 -11.07
CA ALA A 879 -12.37 -10.78 -9.67
C ALA A 879 -13.06 -12.15 -9.46
N PRO A 880 -12.62 -12.97 -8.48
CA PRO A 880 -13.32 -14.20 -8.11
C PRO A 880 -14.75 -13.95 -7.63
N ALA A 881 -15.71 -14.69 -8.18
CA ALA A 881 -17.13 -14.50 -7.90
C ALA A 881 -17.55 -15.01 -6.51
N ASN A 882 -17.44 -14.15 -5.47
CA ASN A 882 -18.30 -14.18 -4.27
C ASN A 882 -18.21 -12.95 -3.34
N THR A 883 -17.49 -11.87 -3.69
CA THR A 883 -17.34 -10.68 -2.83
C THR A 883 -18.13 -9.49 -3.39
N ALA A 884 -19.04 -8.93 -2.59
CA ALA A 884 -19.51 -7.56 -2.79
C ALA A 884 -18.48 -6.62 -2.12
N VAL A 885 -17.98 -5.63 -2.85
CA VAL A 885 -16.99 -4.66 -2.37
C VAL A 885 -17.48 -3.27 -2.76
N ASP A 886 -17.80 -2.45 -1.75
CA ASP A 886 -18.12 -1.04 -1.96
C ASP A 886 -16.82 -0.26 -2.18
N TYR A 887 -16.54 0.09 -3.43
CA TYR A 887 -15.35 0.87 -3.80
C TYR A 887 -15.52 2.36 -3.44
N THR A 888 -14.91 2.79 -2.34
CA THR A 888 -14.62 4.21 -2.09
C THR A 888 -13.18 4.50 -2.48
N ILE A 889 -12.96 5.08 -3.66
CA ILE A 889 -11.61 5.35 -4.18
C ILE A 889 -11.27 6.83 -4.03
N THR A 890 -10.32 7.16 -3.16
CA THR A 890 -9.86 8.53 -2.92
C THR A 890 -8.62 8.85 -3.76
N GLN A 891 -8.87 9.46 -4.93
CA GLN A 891 -8.02 10.45 -5.62
C GLN A 891 -6.49 10.17 -5.71
N ALA A 892 -6.05 9.59 -6.84
CA ALA A 892 -4.63 9.49 -7.20
C ALA A 892 -4.36 9.98 -8.64
N MET A 893 -4.05 11.27 -8.81
CA MET A 893 -3.56 11.86 -10.07
C MET A 893 -2.77 13.16 -9.83
N ARG A 894 -1.43 13.11 -9.84
CA ARG A 894 -0.54 14.25 -10.18
C ARG A 894 0.72 13.75 -10.88
N ASN A 895 1.40 14.66 -11.59
CA ASN A 895 2.73 14.50 -12.21
C ASN A 895 2.86 13.72 -13.54
N THR A 896 2.03 14.05 -14.53
CA THR A 896 2.50 14.13 -15.93
C THR A 896 2.98 15.56 -16.22
N SER A 897 4.30 15.79 -16.29
CA SER A 897 4.89 17.10 -16.57
C SER A 897 4.74 17.49 -18.04
N ALA A 898 3.73 18.29 -18.38
CA ALA A 898 3.55 18.83 -19.73
C ALA A 898 4.55 19.98 -19.99
N LEU A 899 5.30 19.91 -21.10
CA LEU A 899 6.10 21.04 -21.58
C LEU A 899 5.18 22.10 -22.18
N VAL A 900 4.97 23.22 -21.47
CA VAL A 900 4.21 24.36 -22.00
C VAL A 900 5.13 25.22 -22.87
N PHE A 901 4.86 25.27 -24.17
CA PHE A 901 5.35 26.32 -25.05
C PHE A 901 4.31 27.45 -25.11
N GLU A 902 4.63 28.60 -24.52
CA GLU A 902 3.86 29.82 -24.76
C GLU A 902 4.04 30.27 -26.22
N ASN A 903 2.94 30.66 -26.85
CA ASN A 903 2.93 31.21 -28.21
C ASN A 903 1.90 32.35 -28.28
N ASP A 904 2.36 33.58 -28.04
CA ASP A 904 1.55 34.79 -27.97
C ASP A 904 0.95 35.19 -29.34
N THR A 905 -0.01 34.43 -29.85
CA THR A 905 -0.78 34.76 -31.06
C THR A 905 -2.21 34.22 -30.95
N PRO A 906 -3.20 35.09 -30.64
CA PRO A 906 -4.60 34.68 -30.61
C PRO A 906 -5.08 34.15 -31.97
N GLY A 907 -5.73 32.98 -31.98
CA GLY A 907 -6.48 32.48 -33.14
C GLY A 907 -5.83 31.35 -33.95
N GLN A 908 -4.86 30.61 -33.41
CA GLN A 908 -4.47 29.30 -33.98
C GLN A 908 -4.94 28.14 -33.10
N TRP A 909 -5.71 27.23 -33.71
CA TRP A 909 -6.06 25.94 -33.11
C TRP A 909 -4.90 24.96 -33.32
N GLY A 910 -4.50 24.27 -32.27
CA GLY A 910 -3.43 23.27 -32.30
C GLY A 910 -3.78 22.10 -31.41
N TRP A 911 -3.69 20.89 -31.97
CA TRP A 911 -3.89 19.63 -31.27
C TRP A 911 -2.54 18.94 -31.06
N PHE A 912 -2.36 18.29 -29.91
CA PHE A 912 -1.21 17.44 -29.63
C PHE A 912 -1.71 16.01 -29.44
N ILE A 913 -1.21 15.09 -30.27
CA ILE A 913 -1.34 13.65 -30.03
C ILE A 913 -0.06 13.21 -29.33
N ILE A 914 -0.18 12.60 -28.15
CA ILE A 914 0.93 11.91 -27.50
C ILE A 914 1.03 10.52 -28.12
N ASP A 915 1.72 10.45 -29.26
CA ASP A 915 2.26 9.20 -29.77
C ASP A 915 3.50 8.79 -28.95
N GLU A 916 3.90 7.51 -29.08
CA GLU A 916 4.87 6.80 -28.25
C GLU A 916 6.12 7.58 -27.78
N VAL A 917 6.49 7.38 -26.51
CA VAL A 917 7.87 7.55 -26.07
C VAL A 917 8.68 6.35 -26.58
N GLU A 918 9.16 6.42 -27.83
CA GLU A 918 10.05 5.41 -28.39
C GLU A 918 11.36 5.33 -27.58
N PHE A 919 11.58 4.20 -26.90
CA PHE A 919 12.90 3.82 -26.42
C PHE A 919 13.76 3.33 -27.60
N LEU A 920 14.71 4.14 -28.03
CA LEU A 920 15.69 3.78 -29.07
C LEU A 920 16.61 2.64 -28.63
N THR A 921 16.18 1.39 -28.85
CA THR A 921 17.04 0.21 -28.73
C THR A 921 18.12 0.21 -29.82
N PRO A 922 19.41 0.03 -29.50
CA PRO A 922 20.46 -0.01 -30.52
C PRO A 922 20.44 -1.32 -31.32
N GLN A 923 19.90 -1.30 -32.54
CA GLN A 923 20.12 -2.41 -33.49
C GLN A 923 21.45 -2.29 -34.26
N SER A 924 22.04 -3.45 -34.54
CA SER A 924 23.38 -3.60 -35.12
C SER A 924 23.47 -3.17 -36.59
N VAL A 925 24.41 -2.28 -36.91
CA VAL A 925 24.80 -2.00 -38.31
C VAL A 925 25.79 -3.07 -38.79
N ALA A 926 25.37 -3.92 -39.71
CA ALA A 926 26.26 -4.85 -40.42
C ALA A 926 27.00 -4.14 -41.57
N LEU A 927 28.33 -4.22 -41.58
CA LEU A 927 29.19 -3.73 -42.67
C LEU A 927 29.64 -4.88 -43.57
N GLY A 928 29.56 -4.69 -44.89
CA GLY A 928 30.02 -5.65 -45.90
C GLY A 928 31.53 -5.55 -46.16
N ALA A 929 32.16 -6.70 -46.44
CA ALA A 929 33.59 -6.83 -46.78
C ALA A 929 33.93 -6.33 -48.21
N PRO A 930 35.20 -6.06 -48.56
CA PRO A 930 36.17 -7.14 -48.94
C PRO A 930 37.66 -6.79 -48.63
N PRO A 931 38.70 -7.55 -49.08
CA PRO A 931 38.83 -8.95 -49.53
C PRO A 931 39.87 -9.76 -48.69
N GLU A 932 40.39 -10.88 -49.22
CA GLU A 932 41.41 -11.79 -48.64
C GLU A 932 42.86 -11.25 -48.64
N GLU A 933 43.69 -11.60 -47.63
CA GLU A 933 44.84 -12.52 -47.80
C GLU A 933 45.60 -12.89 -46.49
N ASN A 934 46.38 -13.97 -46.59
CA ASN A 934 47.05 -14.81 -45.56
C ASN A 934 48.02 -14.17 -44.53
N SER A 935 48.07 -14.82 -43.34
CA SER A 935 49.24 -15.02 -42.44
C SER A 935 49.84 -13.81 -41.68
N GLY A 936 50.45 -13.96 -40.49
CA GLY A 936 50.55 -15.13 -39.60
C GLY A 936 51.68 -15.03 -38.56
N THR A 937 51.45 -15.50 -37.33
CA THR A 937 52.41 -15.62 -36.18
C THR A 937 53.00 -14.33 -35.58
N GLY A 938 53.12 -14.29 -34.24
CA GLY A 938 53.82 -13.22 -33.49
C GLY A 938 53.51 -13.26 -31.99
N SER A 939 54.52 -13.23 -31.11
CA SER A 939 54.38 -13.54 -29.68
C SER A 939 55.01 -12.49 -28.73
N GLY A 940 54.34 -12.21 -27.61
CA GLY A 940 54.92 -11.56 -26.42
C GLY A 940 54.94 -10.02 -26.41
N ASN A 941 55.37 -9.34 -25.34
CA ASN A 941 55.68 -9.78 -23.96
C ASN A 941 55.73 -8.57 -22.99
N SER A 942 55.70 -8.84 -21.68
CA SER A 942 56.40 -8.12 -20.58
C SER A 942 56.18 -6.62 -20.29
N SER A 943 55.68 -6.36 -19.05
CA SER A 943 56.12 -5.34 -18.05
C SER A 943 56.21 -3.85 -18.45
N GLY A 944 55.59 -2.88 -17.78
CA GLY A 944 55.56 -2.64 -16.32
C GLY A 944 56.44 -1.42 -15.94
N GLY A 945 56.05 -0.59 -14.96
CA GLY A 945 56.92 0.48 -14.44
C GLY A 945 56.21 1.70 -13.82
N ASN A 946 56.52 2.00 -12.56
CA ASN A 946 56.07 3.19 -11.81
C ASN A 946 56.54 4.52 -12.43
N GLY A 947 55.77 5.60 -12.22
CA GLY A 947 56.21 6.98 -12.38
C GLY A 947 55.27 7.95 -11.64
N SER A 948 55.81 8.89 -10.86
CA SER A 948 55.04 9.72 -9.92
C SER A 948 55.14 11.23 -10.19
N SER A 949 54.19 11.97 -9.62
CA SER A 949 54.31 13.36 -9.09
C SER A 949 54.62 14.53 -10.05
N GLY A 950 53.88 15.63 -9.88
CA GLY A 950 54.24 16.95 -10.42
C GLY A 950 53.03 17.81 -10.79
N GLY A 951 52.59 18.70 -9.91
CA GLY A 951 51.51 19.65 -10.19
C GLY A 951 52.01 21.01 -10.70
N GLY A 952 51.11 21.80 -11.28
CA GLY A 952 51.37 23.18 -11.70
C GLY A 952 50.12 23.85 -12.27
N ASN A 953 49.72 25.00 -11.72
CA ASN A 953 48.48 25.71 -12.06
C ASN A 953 48.78 27.00 -12.84
N THR A 954 48.13 27.19 -13.99
CA THR A 954 48.02 28.48 -14.73
C THR A 954 46.79 28.46 -15.64
N SER A 955 46.10 29.59 -15.76
CA SER A 955 44.84 29.79 -16.50
C SER A 955 45.00 30.77 -17.69
N VAL A 956 43.87 31.13 -18.33
CA VAL A 956 43.61 32.24 -19.30
C VAL A 956 43.53 31.84 -20.81
N ASP A 957 42.27 31.66 -21.23
CA ASP A 957 41.56 32.20 -22.41
C ASP A 957 41.96 31.95 -23.89
N ASN A 958 40.96 31.43 -24.63
CA ASN A 958 40.44 31.86 -25.96
C ASN A 958 41.37 31.98 -27.20
N LEU A 959 41.07 31.21 -28.26
CA LEU A 959 40.33 31.71 -29.46
C LEU A 959 39.85 30.57 -30.40
N GLU A 960 38.97 30.90 -31.36
CA GLU A 960 38.30 29.98 -32.30
C GLU A 960 38.97 29.81 -33.69
N GLN A 961 38.35 28.93 -34.51
CA GLN A 961 38.45 28.76 -35.98
C GLN A 961 39.68 27.97 -36.49
N GLN A 962 39.65 27.29 -37.65
CA GLN A 962 38.75 27.42 -38.81
C GLN A 962 38.76 26.17 -39.72
N ILE A 963 37.63 25.85 -40.39
CA ILE A 963 37.45 25.62 -41.86
C ILE A 963 36.22 24.72 -42.16
N SER A 964 35.48 25.03 -43.23
CA SER A 964 34.22 24.36 -43.61
C SER A 964 34.08 24.11 -45.12
N GLY A 965 33.32 23.07 -45.51
CA GLY A 965 32.14 23.26 -46.36
C GLY A 965 32.15 22.92 -47.87
N ALA A 966 30.96 23.21 -48.47
CA ALA A 966 30.49 23.03 -49.86
C ALA A 966 30.30 21.57 -50.34
N PHE A 967 29.29 21.20 -51.16
CA PHE A 967 28.17 21.94 -51.80
C PHE A 967 26.81 21.32 -51.40
N LEU A 968 25.62 21.95 -51.38
CA LEU A 968 24.96 23.09 -52.05
C LEU A 968 24.04 22.77 -53.25
N SER A 969 22.73 22.78 -52.98
CA SER A 969 21.61 23.27 -53.83
C SER A 969 20.29 23.06 -53.05
N ASN A 970 19.14 23.75 -53.23
CA ASN A 970 18.76 25.07 -53.77
C ASN A 970 17.35 25.38 -53.19
N GLY A 971 16.87 26.60 -52.97
CA GLY A 971 17.43 27.95 -53.14
C GLY A 971 16.34 29.03 -52.85
N PHE A 972 16.71 30.33 -52.87
CA PHE A 972 15.88 31.51 -52.51
C PHE A 972 15.52 31.63 -51.00
N GLY A 973 15.35 32.82 -50.40
CA GLY A 973 15.55 34.22 -50.86
C GLY A 973 15.01 35.22 -49.80
N PHE A 974 15.64 36.40 -49.60
CA PHE A 974 15.49 37.19 -48.34
C PHE A 974 15.39 38.74 -48.56
N VAL A 975 14.76 39.44 -47.58
CA VAL A 975 14.81 40.89 -47.20
C VAL A 975 13.89 41.95 -47.91
N TRP A 976 13.49 42.98 -47.12
CA TRP A 976 12.94 44.34 -47.43
C TRP A 976 11.40 44.49 -47.60
N THR A 977 10.63 45.44 -47.01
CA THR A 977 10.79 46.47 -45.92
C THR A 977 9.39 47.04 -45.53
N PHE A 978 9.20 47.74 -44.38
CA PHE A 978 8.77 49.18 -44.30
C PHE A 978 8.50 49.73 -42.86
N LEU A 979 7.94 50.95 -42.78
CA LEU A 979 7.88 51.94 -41.68
C LEU A 979 6.55 52.76 -41.86
N THR A 980 5.94 53.54 -40.94
CA THR A 980 6.42 54.29 -39.76
C THR A 980 5.27 54.71 -38.81
N ILE A 981 5.50 54.72 -37.49
CA ILE A 981 4.96 55.60 -36.39
C ILE A 981 3.59 56.31 -36.54
N THR A 982 2.76 56.22 -35.47
CA THR A 982 2.03 57.37 -34.87
C THR A 982 1.81 57.23 -33.34
N THR A 983 2.49 58.08 -32.54
CA THR A 983 2.03 58.83 -31.31
C THR A 983 1.19 58.13 -30.20
N THR A 984 1.37 58.33 -28.87
CA THR A 984 2.00 59.44 -28.09
C THR A 984 2.24 59.06 -26.60
N ALA A 985 3.20 59.72 -25.91
CA ALA A 985 3.44 59.79 -24.44
C ALA A 985 3.76 58.47 -23.68
N VAL A 986 4.76 58.29 -22.80
CA VAL A 986 5.71 59.10 -21.98
C VAL A 986 5.30 59.35 -20.51
N TYR A 987 6.25 59.09 -19.59
CA TYR A 987 6.20 59.07 -18.11
C TYR A 987 5.55 57.81 -17.47
N SER A 988 5.88 57.37 -16.25
CA SER A 988 7.16 57.25 -15.50
C SER A 988 6.87 56.86 -14.03
N ILE A 989 7.75 56.04 -13.42
CA ILE A 989 8.17 56.08 -11.98
C ILE A 989 7.29 55.42 -10.87
N LEU A 990 8.02 54.64 -10.03
CA LEU A 990 7.85 54.24 -8.62
C LEU A 990 7.02 53.02 -8.16
N PHE A 991 7.64 52.30 -7.21
CA PHE A 991 7.06 51.43 -6.18
C PHE A 991 5.91 52.07 -5.39
N VAL A 992 4.95 51.26 -4.93
CA VAL A 992 4.49 51.19 -3.52
C VAL A 992 4.20 49.71 -3.18
N LEU A 993 4.37 49.31 -1.92
CA LEU A 993 4.01 47.99 -1.39
C LEU A 993 2.51 47.89 -1.09
N TRP A 994 1.91 46.72 -1.33
CA TRP A 994 1.19 46.01 -0.26
C TRP A 994 1.35 44.51 -0.45
#